data_AF-A0A0N0DBD5-F1
#
_entry.id   AF-A0A0N0DBD5-F1
#
_cell.length_a   1.000
_cell.length_b   1.000
_cell.length_c   1.000
_cell.angle_alpha   90.00
_cell.angle_beta   90.00
_cell.angle_gamma   90.00
#
_symmetry.space_group_name_H-M   'P 1'
#
loop_
_entity.id
_entity.type
_entity.pdbx_description
1 polymer ?
#
loop_
_entity_poly.entity_id
_entity_poly.type
_entity_poly.pdbx_seq_one_letter_code
_entity_poly.pdbx_strand_id
1 'polypeptide(L)'
;MEASTTTSETMSGFRKWSTTALVISVCVVDSVTIAYDGSLMGSLNVMESYHKYFELTTTTTAVNTCATFLGAIIVGPFTGMLIDWKGRKMGLYAACIVNILGAIIAGAATNIGMFIAGRVIIGIGVGLGQTAAGTYVAETTAPSIRSFALGLYFSCWAVGAVLAAGVSYGCSNLEPSNWAWRVPSILQAAPPLTVFGLIPFLPESPRWLAYNDRTEETLRVLARINGASEQHPDVQMQFKEVVDTLGYEKGEGQSLSFAVMLKSPANRKRLLLALSVAPLAMLTGSNIITYYFNSMLTQAGLGDPTTQLQINVCLSAWQLVAAIIGSGLAEKLGRRVLALTSLGLCSMFFYLLAGMTAKFGTAGDMAGTYGTVACIFLFLGSYAFGITPLTAMYAPDILPYNMRANGIAMQGILIKSCGVLVSMAFPYMLEAIGWKTYIVNASWNILLWLYIYFQWVETSGLTLEDVDAIFDGEPTHILAIIITTNFKTAMSSIIRVAACHASPIFLSARDTTNKAISLIKQAASNKANVVVFPETFIPAFPVWSSLRSPPENHDLFKRMALESVLADGEEIQAIRSAATEANITVSIGISEKVRTSSASLYNSNLIIGERGDILVHHRKLMPTFFEKLIWAPGDGFGLRVAETAFGKIGNLICGENANPLARYTLIAQGEQVHISTWPAIWPTRLPGKTRAVDDQQEQSTLRGSSSSRQANYDNIAANRTRAAAHSFESKCFGVLCSGYLNSDAVDTLVSGALNPDVVSEALQQAQQGATMFLDPTGALLQGFTVDPNTQKEEARDYLQTEEGILYADMDLHDCIEGKQYHDVVGGYQRFDVFDLTVDRSRRNPVRFTKEDTQQDN
;
A
#
# COMPACT_ATOMS: atom_id res chain seq x y z
N MET A 1 -28.31 27.14 -6.50
CA MET A 1 -26.85 27.07 -6.67
C MET A 1 -26.29 25.68 -6.33
N GLU A 2 -27.02 24.83 -5.59
CA GLU A 2 -26.61 23.44 -5.29
C GLU A 2 -26.78 22.43 -6.44
N ALA A 3 -27.65 22.72 -7.41
CA ALA A 3 -27.86 21.84 -8.58
C ALA A 3 -26.72 21.92 -9.63
N SER A 4 -25.92 23.00 -9.63
CA SER A 4 -24.79 23.17 -10.57
C SER A 4 -23.49 22.53 -10.08
N THR A 5 -23.32 22.36 -8.76
CA THR A 5 -22.14 21.71 -8.15
C THR A 5 -22.19 20.20 -8.29
N THR A 6 -23.38 19.59 -8.11
CA THR A 6 -23.59 18.14 -8.29
C THR A 6 -23.46 17.69 -9.74
N THR A 7 -23.89 18.51 -10.71
CA THR A 7 -23.66 18.26 -12.16
C THR A 7 -22.21 18.48 -12.56
N SER A 8 -21.51 19.45 -11.96
CA SER A 8 -20.07 19.68 -12.17
C SER A 8 -19.21 18.51 -11.67
N GLU A 9 -19.47 17.98 -10.47
CA GLU A 9 -18.72 16.85 -9.92
C GLU A 9 -18.98 15.55 -10.69
N THR A 10 -20.24 15.26 -11.05
CA THR A 10 -20.59 14.09 -11.88
C THR A 10 -20.03 14.17 -13.30
N MET A 11 -20.01 15.36 -13.92
CA MET A 11 -19.34 15.58 -15.21
C MET A 11 -17.81 15.48 -15.11
N SER A 12 -17.20 15.91 -13.99
CA SER A 12 -15.76 15.79 -13.74
C SER A 12 -15.35 14.32 -13.55
N GLY A 13 -16.13 13.54 -12.81
CA GLY A 13 -15.95 12.11 -12.64
C GLY A 13 -16.10 11.37 -13.97
N PHE A 14 -17.14 11.67 -14.75
CA PHE A 14 -17.31 11.10 -16.08
C PHE A 14 -16.14 11.44 -17.02
N ARG A 15 -15.63 12.68 -16.98
CA ARG A 15 -14.44 13.09 -17.75
C ARG A 15 -13.16 12.37 -17.30
N LYS A 16 -12.93 12.21 -15.99
CA LYS A 16 -11.80 11.45 -15.40
C LYS A 16 -11.72 10.03 -15.95
N TRP A 17 -12.85 9.33 -15.91
CA TRP A 17 -12.95 7.96 -16.39
C TRP A 17 -12.87 7.88 -17.92
N SER A 18 -13.42 8.86 -18.66
CA SER A 18 -13.44 8.82 -20.13
C SER A 18 -12.06 8.93 -20.80
N THR A 19 -11.16 9.82 -20.34
CA THR A 19 -9.84 9.98 -20.97
C THR A 19 -8.93 8.80 -20.64
N THR A 20 -8.93 8.38 -19.37
CA THR A 20 -8.17 7.22 -18.91
C THR A 20 -8.65 5.93 -19.57
N ALA A 21 -9.97 5.72 -19.67
CA ALA A 21 -10.54 4.59 -20.38
C ALA A 21 -10.17 4.59 -21.87
N LEU A 22 -10.12 5.75 -22.52
CA LEU A 22 -9.71 5.86 -23.93
C LEU A 22 -8.24 5.49 -24.13
N VAL A 23 -7.35 5.93 -23.25
CA VAL A 23 -5.93 5.55 -23.25
C VAL A 23 -5.77 4.04 -23.10
N ILE A 24 -6.42 3.45 -22.09
CA ILE A 24 -6.39 2.00 -21.86
C ILE A 24 -6.96 1.25 -23.07
N SER A 25 -8.08 1.72 -23.63
CA SER A 25 -8.73 1.09 -24.79
C SER A 25 -7.82 1.06 -26.02
N VAL A 26 -7.11 2.15 -26.31
CA VAL A 26 -6.19 2.19 -27.46
C VAL A 26 -5.03 1.21 -27.28
N CYS A 27 -4.44 1.15 -26.08
CA CYS A 27 -3.38 0.19 -25.82
C CYS A 27 -3.91 -1.26 -25.82
N VAL A 28 -5.12 -1.49 -25.32
CA VAL A 28 -5.80 -2.79 -25.43
C VAL A 28 -5.92 -3.23 -26.90
N VAL A 29 -6.27 -2.33 -27.82
CA VAL A 29 -6.36 -2.66 -29.25
C VAL A 29 -4.99 -3.00 -29.87
N ASP A 30 -3.90 -2.42 -29.37
CA ASP A 30 -2.53 -2.85 -29.74
C ASP A 30 -2.29 -4.32 -29.34
N SER A 31 -2.60 -4.69 -28.10
CA SER A 31 -2.52 -6.08 -27.63
C SER A 31 -3.41 -7.03 -28.44
N VAL A 32 -4.62 -6.59 -28.82
CA VAL A 32 -5.52 -7.32 -29.73
C VAL A 32 -4.88 -7.52 -31.10
N THR A 33 -4.18 -6.52 -31.64
CA THR A 33 -3.46 -6.62 -32.91
C THR A 33 -2.38 -7.71 -32.82
N ILE A 34 -1.54 -7.65 -31.79
CA ILE A 34 -0.47 -8.63 -31.54
C ILE A 34 -1.04 -10.05 -31.46
N ALA A 35 -2.18 -10.21 -30.78
CA ALA A 35 -2.82 -11.50 -30.62
C ALA A 35 -3.47 -12.03 -31.89
N TYR A 36 -4.16 -11.15 -32.63
CA TYR A 36 -4.76 -11.53 -33.89
C TYR A 36 -3.67 -12.03 -34.84
N ASP A 37 -2.57 -11.30 -34.97
CA ASP A 37 -1.45 -11.65 -35.84
C ASP A 37 -0.78 -12.96 -35.43
N GLY A 38 -0.63 -13.22 -34.13
CA GLY A 38 -0.07 -14.45 -33.59
C GLY A 38 -1.00 -15.66 -33.82
N SER A 39 -2.22 -15.58 -33.29
CA SER A 39 -3.20 -16.67 -33.29
C SER A 39 -3.74 -17.00 -34.68
N LEU A 40 -3.65 -16.07 -35.64
CA LEU A 40 -4.01 -16.32 -37.02
C LEU A 40 -3.23 -17.50 -37.62
N MET A 41 -1.94 -17.66 -37.30
CA MET A 41 -1.14 -18.75 -37.85
C MET A 41 -1.65 -20.13 -37.43
N GLY A 42 -2.05 -20.27 -36.17
CA GLY A 42 -2.67 -21.52 -35.69
C GLY A 42 -3.93 -21.89 -36.46
N SER A 43 -4.72 -20.88 -36.88
CA SER A 43 -5.95 -21.10 -37.65
C SER A 43 -5.69 -21.31 -39.15
N LEU A 44 -4.75 -20.58 -39.75
CA LEU A 44 -4.38 -20.76 -41.17
C LEU A 44 -3.73 -22.13 -41.41
N ASN A 45 -2.93 -22.63 -40.46
CA ASN A 45 -2.34 -23.96 -40.53
C ASN A 45 -3.39 -25.10 -40.50
N VAL A 46 -4.65 -24.81 -40.17
CA VAL A 46 -5.77 -25.77 -40.26
C VAL A 46 -6.43 -25.77 -41.65
N MET A 47 -6.29 -24.68 -42.41
CA MET A 47 -6.97 -24.48 -43.70
C MET A 47 -6.27 -25.21 -44.85
N GLU A 48 -7.02 -26.03 -45.58
CA GLU A 48 -6.48 -26.84 -46.67
C GLU A 48 -6.07 -25.97 -47.88
N SER A 49 -6.84 -24.91 -48.19
CA SER A 49 -6.51 -23.95 -49.25
C SER A 49 -5.15 -23.27 -49.04
N TYR A 50 -4.82 -22.91 -47.80
CA TYR A 50 -3.55 -22.29 -47.43
C TYR A 50 -2.37 -23.26 -47.60
N HIS A 51 -2.53 -24.50 -47.12
CA HIS A 51 -1.53 -25.56 -47.28
C HIS A 51 -1.24 -25.88 -48.74
N LYS A 52 -2.29 -26.02 -49.56
CA LYS A 52 -2.16 -26.34 -50.99
C LYS A 52 -1.58 -25.19 -51.79
N TYR A 53 -1.98 -23.95 -51.51
CA TYR A 53 -1.53 -22.79 -52.28
C TYR A 53 -0.03 -22.52 -52.13
N PHE A 54 0.52 -22.70 -50.92
CA PHE A 54 1.93 -22.43 -50.61
C PHE A 54 2.82 -23.68 -50.51
N GLU A 55 2.28 -24.88 -50.76
CA GLU A 55 3.01 -26.16 -50.68
C GLU A 55 3.78 -26.32 -49.36
N LEU A 56 3.07 -26.15 -48.23
CA LEU A 56 3.72 -26.05 -46.92
C LEU A 56 4.38 -27.37 -46.46
N THR A 57 5.67 -27.28 -46.13
CA THR A 57 6.50 -28.25 -45.39
C THR A 57 6.64 -27.85 -43.92
N THR A 58 7.15 -28.76 -43.07
CA THR A 58 7.49 -28.47 -41.66
C THR A 58 8.35 -27.20 -41.54
N THR A 59 9.34 -27.03 -42.43
CA THR A 59 10.22 -25.87 -42.45
C THR A 59 9.48 -24.58 -42.80
N THR A 60 8.67 -24.58 -43.87
CA THR A 60 7.95 -23.37 -44.28
C THR A 60 6.86 -22.97 -43.29
N THR A 61 6.18 -23.93 -42.66
CA THR A 61 5.20 -23.67 -41.59
C THR A 61 5.87 -23.01 -40.39
N ALA A 62 7.02 -23.52 -39.97
CA ALA A 62 7.78 -22.96 -38.87
C ALA A 62 8.27 -21.53 -39.21
N VAL A 63 8.78 -21.30 -40.44
CA VAL A 63 9.26 -19.98 -40.89
C VAL A 63 8.11 -18.97 -41.00
N ASN A 64 6.96 -19.35 -41.55
CA ASN A 64 5.78 -18.47 -41.62
C ASN A 64 5.30 -18.05 -40.23
N THR A 65 5.37 -18.97 -39.26
CA THR A 65 4.99 -18.72 -37.87
C THR A 65 5.97 -17.77 -37.17
N CYS A 66 7.29 -17.94 -37.38
CA CYS A 66 8.30 -17.12 -36.70
C CYS A 66 8.62 -15.78 -37.38
N ALA A 67 8.19 -15.57 -38.63
CA ALA A 67 8.52 -14.38 -39.42
C ALA A 67 8.16 -13.05 -38.74
N THR A 68 7.04 -12.99 -38.01
CA THR A 68 6.65 -11.80 -37.23
C THR A 68 7.60 -11.54 -36.07
N PHE A 69 8.14 -12.59 -35.42
CA PHE A 69 9.13 -12.42 -34.37
C PHE A 69 10.45 -11.88 -34.91
N LEU A 70 10.88 -12.32 -36.10
CA LEU A 70 12.08 -11.80 -36.76
C LEU A 70 11.97 -10.30 -37.03
N GLY A 71 10.83 -9.84 -37.55
CA GLY A 71 10.57 -8.41 -37.76
C GLY A 71 10.68 -7.59 -36.47
N ALA A 72 10.10 -8.09 -35.38
CA ALA A 72 10.15 -7.43 -34.08
C ALA A 72 11.56 -7.37 -33.48
N ILE A 73 12.38 -8.42 -33.68
CA ILE A 73 13.79 -8.46 -33.25
C ILE A 73 14.62 -7.41 -34.01
N ILE A 74 14.39 -7.25 -35.32
CA ILE A 74 15.14 -6.31 -36.16
C ILE A 74 14.95 -4.86 -35.68
N VAL A 75 13.70 -4.48 -35.37
CA VAL A 75 13.40 -3.10 -34.94
C VAL A 75 13.72 -2.84 -33.48
N GLY A 76 13.67 -3.87 -32.62
CA GLY A 76 13.78 -3.76 -31.17
C GLY A 76 14.91 -2.87 -30.64
N PRO A 77 16.16 -2.98 -31.12
CA PRO A 77 17.27 -2.13 -30.66
C PRO A 77 17.06 -0.63 -30.91
N PHE A 78 16.23 -0.28 -31.89
CA PHE A 78 15.98 1.10 -32.30
C PHE A 78 14.67 1.66 -31.72
N THR A 79 13.74 0.78 -31.32
CA THR A 79 12.40 1.15 -30.88
C THR A 79 12.39 2.14 -29.71
N GLY A 80 13.20 1.92 -28.67
CA GLY A 80 13.28 2.83 -27.52
C GLY A 80 13.71 4.25 -27.93
N MET A 81 14.80 4.34 -28.70
CA MET A 81 15.31 5.61 -29.22
C MET A 81 14.29 6.35 -30.11
N LEU A 82 13.57 5.62 -30.97
CA LEU A 82 12.57 6.20 -31.87
C LEU A 82 11.35 6.75 -31.12
N ILE A 83 10.89 6.05 -30.09
CA ILE A 83 9.72 6.46 -29.29
C ILE A 83 10.07 7.61 -28.35
N ASP A 84 11.27 7.62 -27.78
CA ASP A 84 11.72 8.71 -26.90
C ASP A 84 11.98 10.01 -27.67
N TRP A 85 12.38 9.92 -28.95
CA TRP A 85 12.64 11.12 -29.78
C TRP A 85 11.38 11.95 -30.07
N LYS A 86 10.23 11.31 -30.33
CA LYS A 86 9.01 12.00 -30.83
C LYS A 86 7.75 11.78 -30.02
N GLY A 87 7.84 11.07 -28.90
CA GLY A 87 6.70 10.79 -28.04
C GLY A 87 5.97 9.50 -28.38
N ARG A 88 5.07 9.09 -27.48
CA ARG A 88 4.48 7.75 -27.49
C ARG A 88 3.41 7.65 -28.58
N LYS A 89 2.68 8.73 -28.84
CA LYS A 89 1.68 8.78 -29.93
C LYS A 89 2.29 8.53 -31.31
N MET A 90 3.47 9.11 -31.57
CA MET A 90 4.15 8.94 -32.86
C MET A 90 4.66 7.51 -33.05
N GLY A 91 5.09 6.86 -31.96
CA GLY A 91 5.40 5.43 -31.96
C GLY A 91 4.19 4.58 -32.37
N LEU A 92 3.01 4.86 -31.80
CA LEU A 92 1.77 4.17 -32.15
C LEU A 92 1.35 4.42 -33.61
N TYR A 93 1.49 5.65 -34.13
CA TYR A 93 1.23 5.93 -35.55
C TYR A 93 2.13 5.12 -36.49
N ALA A 94 3.44 5.09 -36.20
CA ALA A 94 4.39 4.33 -36.99
C ALA A 94 4.06 2.83 -36.98
N ALA A 95 3.73 2.28 -35.80
CA ALA A 95 3.30 0.89 -35.65
C ALA A 95 2.06 0.56 -36.49
N CYS A 96 1.03 1.42 -36.44
CA CYS A 96 -0.20 1.21 -37.21
C CYS A 96 0.05 1.21 -38.72
N ILE A 97 0.81 2.17 -39.23
CA ILE A 97 1.10 2.27 -40.67
C ILE A 97 1.85 1.02 -41.14
N VAL A 98 2.87 0.59 -40.40
CA VAL A 98 3.67 -0.59 -40.74
C VAL A 98 2.82 -1.86 -40.70
N ASN A 99 1.97 -2.05 -39.68
CA ASN A 99 1.07 -3.20 -39.58
C ASN A 99 0.05 -3.25 -40.73
N ILE A 100 -0.56 -2.12 -41.09
CA ILE A 100 -1.51 -2.04 -42.20
C ILE A 100 -0.84 -2.43 -43.52
N LEU A 101 0.37 -1.91 -43.79
CA LEU A 101 1.13 -2.26 -44.99
C LEU A 101 1.47 -3.75 -45.03
N GLY A 102 1.94 -4.30 -43.91
CA GLY A 102 2.27 -5.72 -43.81
C GLY A 102 1.05 -6.63 -44.00
N ALA A 103 -0.11 -6.27 -43.44
CA ALA A 103 -1.37 -6.99 -43.62
C ALA A 103 -1.86 -6.98 -45.09
N ILE A 104 -1.75 -5.84 -45.77
CA ILE A 104 -2.08 -5.73 -47.21
C ILE A 104 -1.15 -6.63 -48.03
N ILE A 105 0.15 -6.62 -47.77
CA ILE A 105 1.13 -7.46 -48.48
C ILE A 105 0.86 -8.95 -48.23
N ALA A 106 0.59 -9.34 -46.98
CA ALA A 106 0.28 -10.73 -46.63
C ALA A 106 -1.03 -11.21 -47.27
N GLY A 107 -2.09 -10.40 -47.25
CA GLY A 107 -3.37 -10.72 -47.89
C GLY A 107 -3.32 -10.75 -49.42
N ALA A 108 -2.46 -9.91 -50.03
CA ALA A 108 -2.24 -9.88 -51.47
C ALA A 108 -1.18 -10.87 -51.95
N ALA A 109 -0.60 -11.69 -51.06
CA ALA A 109 0.54 -12.55 -51.38
C ALA A 109 0.24 -13.48 -52.57
N THR A 110 1.16 -13.52 -53.53
CA THR A 110 1.09 -14.41 -54.70
C THR A 110 2.01 -15.62 -54.58
N ASN A 111 3.03 -15.53 -53.72
CA ASN A 111 4.00 -16.59 -53.42
C ASN A 111 4.40 -16.53 -51.94
N ILE A 112 5.06 -17.59 -51.45
CA ILE A 112 5.41 -17.71 -50.03
C ILE A 112 6.40 -16.64 -49.57
N GLY A 113 7.33 -16.21 -50.42
CA GLY A 113 8.30 -15.16 -50.09
C GLY A 113 7.63 -13.81 -49.82
N MET A 114 6.62 -13.46 -50.62
CA MET A 114 5.80 -12.26 -50.41
C MET A 114 5.00 -12.34 -49.11
N PHE A 115 4.48 -13.53 -48.78
CA PHE A 115 3.79 -13.76 -47.51
C PHE A 115 4.72 -13.59 -46.31
N ILE A 116 5.91 -14.22 -46.34
CA ILE A 116 6.94 -14.08 -45.31
C ILE A 116 7.37 -12.62 -45.15
N ALA A 117 7.62 -11.90 -46.25
CA ALA A 117 7.99 -10.49 -46.22
C ALA A 117 6.88 -9.63 -45.56
N GLY A 118 5.61 -9.88 -45.90
CA GLY A 118 4.47 -9.24 -45.25
C GLY A 118 4.46 -9.48 -43.73
N ARG A 119 4.71 -10.72 -43.31
CA ARG A 119 4.77 -11.09 -41.88
C ARG A 119 5.95 -10.45 -41.15
N VAL A 120 7.13 -10.33 -41.78
CA VAL A 120 8.27 -9.59 -41.21
C VAL A 120 7.92 -8.12 -41.02
N ILE A 121 7.23 -7.50 -42.00
CA ILE A 121 6.78 -6.11 -41.89
C ILE A 121 5.77 -5.95 -40.74
N ILE A 122 4.78 -6.84 -40.61
CA ILE A 122 3.87 -6.87 -39.44
C ILE A 122 4.68 -6.99 -38.15
N GLY A 123 5.71 -7.85 -38.12
CA GLY A 123 6.61 -8.00 -37.00
C GLY A 123 7.28 -6.70 -36.54
N ILE A 124 7.72 -5.86 -37.48
CA ILE A 124 8.30 -4.54 -37.18
C ILE A 124 7.26 -3.65 -36.50
N GLY A 125 6.02 -3.60 -37.03
CA GLY A 125 4.95 -2.80 -36.43
C GLY A 125 4.54 -3.31 -35.05
N VAL A 126 4.47 -4.63 -34.84
CA VAL A 126 4.26 -5.27 -33.52
C VAL A 126 5.35 -4.86 -32.52
N GLY A 127 6.62 -4.85 -32.94
CA GLY A 127 7.73 -4.42 -32.07
C GLY A 127 7.62 -2.96 -31.64
N LEU A 128 7.27 -2.07 -32.57
CA LEU A 128 7.07 -0.64 -32.30
C LEU A 128 5.85 -0.41 -31.38
N GLY A 129 4.72 -1.06 -31.70
CA GLY A 129 3.46 -0.94 -30.98
C GLY A 129 3.57 -1.40 -29.53
N GLN A 130 4.15 -2.59 -29.31
CA GLN A 130 4.27 -3.18 -27.98
C GLN A 130 5.08 -2.28 -27.02
N THR A 131 6.18 -1.68 -27.49
CA THR A 131 6.97 -0.75 -26.65
C THR A 131 6.25 0.57 -26.44
N ALA A 132 5.61 1.14 -27.49
CA ALA A 132 4.90 2.41 -27.38
C ALA A 132 3.67 2.31 -26.49
N ALA A 133 2.81 1.30 -26.70
CA ALA A 133 1.60 1.08 -25.91
C ALA A 133 1.92 0.77 -24.45
N GLY A 134 2.89 -0.12 -24.19
CA GLY A 134 3.30 -0.50 -22.83
C GLY A 134 3.84 0.68 -22.02
N THR A 135 4.71 1.50 -22.62
CA THR A 135 5.23 2.72 -21.97
C THR A 135 4.12 3.77 -21.81
N TYR A 136 3.25 3.92 -22.79
CA TYR A 136 2.17 4.90 -22.76
C TYR A 136 1.15 4.62 -21.64
N VAL A 137 0.73 3.36 -21.42
CA VAL A 137 -0.12 3.01 -20.26
C VAL A 137 0.60 3.33 -18.95
N ALA A 138 1.84 2.86 -18.80
CA ALA A 138 2.59 3.01 -17.57
C ALA A 138 2.80 4.48 -17.14
N GLU A 139 2.92 5.40 -18.11
CA GLU A 139 3.19 6.82 -17.85
C GLU A 139 1.93 7.68 -17.75
N THR A 140 0.80 7.22 -18.28
CA THR A 140 -0.44 8.02 -18.42
C THR A 140 -1.52 7.58 -17.42
N THR A 141 -1.45 6.38 -16.85
CA THR A 141 -2.43 5.92 -15.85
C THR A 141 -2.02 6.29 -14.43
N ALA A 142 -3.02 6.66 -13.60
CA ALA A 142 -2.80 7.00 -12.20
C ALA A 142 -2.21 5.80 -11.41
N PRO A 143 -1.34 6.03 -10.40
CA PRO A 143 -0.67 4.97 -9.66
C PRO A 143 -1.61 3.90 -9.08
N SER A 144 -2.80 4.30 -8.61
CA SER A 144 -3.79 3.42 -7.98
C SER A 144 -4.45 2.39 -8.90
N ILE A 145 -4.46 2.63 -10.22
CA ILE A 145 -5.06 1.71 -11.20
C ILE A 145 -4.04 1.21 -12.23
N ARG A 146 -2.79 1.69 -12.16
CA ARG A 146 -1.75 1.44 -13.17
C ARG A 146 -1.46 -0.04 -13.34
N SER A 147 -1.35 -0.78 -12.24
CA SER A 147 -1.11 -2.22 -12.27
C SER A 147 -2.26 -2.97 -12.92
N PHE A 148 -3.50 -2.66 -12.53
CA PHE A 148 -4.68 -3.21 -13.19
C PHE A 148 -4.76 -2.84 -14.69
N ALA A 149 -4.45 -1.60 -15.05
CA ALA A 149 -4.46 -1.14 -16.44
C ALA A 149 -3.40 -1.84 -17.31
N LEU A 150 -2.19 -2.05 -16.79
CA LEU A 150 -1.13 -2.82 -17.46
C LEU A 150 -1.49 -4.30 -17.59
N GLY A 151 -2.10 -4.89 -16.56
CA GLY A 151 -2.63 -6.26 -16.62
C GLY A 151 -3.75 -6.40 -17.65
N LEU A 152 -4.71 -5.47 -17.66
CA LEU A 152 -5.83 -5.45 -18.59
C LEU A 152 -5.36 -5.26 -20.05
N TYR A 153 -4.40 -4.36 -20.27
CA TYR A 153 -3.75 -4.14 -21.58
C TYR A 153 -3.34 -5.47 -22.22
N PHE A 154 -2.57 -6.29 -21.51
CA PHE A 154 -2.05 -7.52 -22.09
C PHE A 154 -3.03 -8.70 -21.99
N SER A 155 -3.91 -8.72 -21.00
CA SER A 155 -4.95 -9.75 -20.89
C SER A 155 -5.98 -9.69 -22.01
N CYS A 156 -6.23 -8.51 -22.57
CA CYS A 156 -7.04 -8.38 -23.78
C CYS A 156 -6.40 -8.95 -25.05
N TRP A 157 -5.16 -9.47 -24.98
CA TRP A 157 -4.58 -10.32 -26.03
C TRP A 157 -5.56 -11.44 -26.42
N ALA A 158 -6.20 -12.07 -25.43
CA ALA A 158 -7.16 -13.15 -25.71
C ALA A 158 -8.37 -12.70 -26.56
N VAL A 159 -8.74 -11.41 -26.58
CA VAL A 159 -9.78 -10.89 -27.47
C VAL A 159 -9.33 -11.00 -28.93
N GLY A 160 -8.08 -10.65 -29.24
CA GLY A 160 -7.55 -10.81 -30.60
C GLY A 160 -7.41 -12.26 -31.02
N ALA A 161 -7.09 -13.17 -30.08
CA ALA A 161 -7.10 -14.60 -30.33
C ALA A 161 -8.51 -15.12 -30.68
N VAL A 162 -9.54 -14.70 -29.93
CA VAL A 162 -10.95 -15.03 -30.23
C VAL A 162 -11.37 -14.48 -31.59
N LEU A 163 -11.01 -13.24 -31.92
CA LEU A 163 -11.31 -12.64 -33.22
C LEU A 163 -10.63 -13.39 -34.38
N ALA A 164 -9.35 -13.74 -34.24
CA ALA A 164 -8.62 -14.50 -35.25
C ALA A 164 -9.24 -15.90 -35.47
N ALA A 165 -9.52 -16.62 -34.38
CA ALA A 165 -10.14 -17.94 -34.44
C ALA A 165 -11.56 -17.86 -35.04
N GLY A 166 -12.39 -16.90 -34.62
CA GLY A 166 -13.76 -16.73 -35.08
C GLY A 166 -13.86 -16.30 -36.55
N VAL A 167 -13.04 -15.34 -36.99
CA VAL A 167 -12.97 -14.92 -38.40
C VAL A 167 -12.48 -16.08 -39.27
N SER A 168 -11.46 -16.81 -38.82
CA SER A 168 -10.93 -17.97 -39.54
C SER A 168 -11.95 -19.10 -39.65
N TYR A 169 -12.70 -19.37 -38.58
CA TYR A 169 -13.81 -20.33 -38.59
C TYR A 169 -14.95 -19.89 -39.53
N GLY A 170 -15.29 -18.60 -39.56
CA GLY A 170 -16.27 -18.08 -40.51
C GLY A 170 -15.80 -18.24 -41.96
N CYS A 171 -14.52 -17.94 -42.22
CA CYS A 171 -13.91 -18.01 -43.54
C CYS A 171 -13.61 -19.46 -44.00
N SER A 172 -13.59 -20.45 -43.11
CA SER A 172 -13.41 -21.85 -43.51
C SER A 172 -14.56 -22.35 -44.38
N ASN A 173 -15.77 -21.75 -44.27
CA ASN A 173 -16.90 -22.02 -45.17
C ASN A 173 -16.65 -21.59 -46.63
N LEU A 174 -15.58 -20.83 -46.89
CA LEU A 174 -15.18 -20.42 -48.24
C LEU A 174 -14.28 -21.44 -48.92
N GLU A 175 -13.82 -22.49 -48.23
CA GLU A 175 -13.03 -23.57 -48.82
C GLU A 175 -13.78 -24.21 -50.01
N PRO A 176 -13.10 -24.50 -51.15
CA PRO A 176 -11.65 -24.49 -51.37
C PRO A 176 -11.06 -23.15 -51.87
N SER A 177 -11.78 -22.04 -51.78
CA SER A 177 -11.34 -20.74 -52.30
C SER A 177 -10.14 -20.19 -51.53
N ASN A 178 -9.17 -19.61 -52.24
CA ASN A 178 -8.04 -18.89 -51.63
C ASN A 178 -8.48 -17.69 -50.76
N TRP A 179 -9.73 -17.24 -50.89
CA TRP A 179 -10.30 -16.23 -50.01
C TRP A 179 -10.45 -16.70 -48.56
N ALA A 180 -10.48 -18.02 -48.30
CA ALA A 180 -10.53 -18.59 -46.96
C ALA A 180 -9.37 -18.11 -46.07
N TRP A 181 -8.14 -18.01 -46.61
CA TRP A 181 -6.97 -17.51 -45.88
C TRP A 181 -6.65 -16.04 -46.15
N ARG A 182 -7.02 -15.51 -47.34
CA ARG A 182 -6.78 -14.09 -47.67
C ARG A 182 -7.64 -13.13 -46.86
N VAL A 183 -8.93 -13.44 -46.63
CA VAL A 183 -9.83 -12.56 -45.86
C VAL A 183 -9.32 -12.38 -44.42
N PRO A 184 -9.03 -13.44 -43.64
CA PRO A 184 -8.43 -13.29 -42.31
C PRO A 184 -7.09 -12.53 -42.35
N SER A 185 -6.29 -12.75 -43.40
CA SER A 185 -4.99 -12.06 -43.54
C SER A 185 -5.14 -10.55 -43.77
N ILE A 186 -6.13 -10.11 -44.55
CA ILE A 186 -6.40 -8.68 -44.77
C ILE A 186 -6.99 -8.04 -43.51
N LEU A 187 -7.85 -8.77 -42.79
CA LEU A 187 -8.51 -8.28 -41.58
C LEU A 187 -7.55 -8.01 -40.41
N GLN A 188 -6.29 -8.49 -40.47
CA GLN A 188 -5.20 -8.04 -39.59
C GLN A 188 -5.07 -6.50 -39.57
N ALA A 189 -5.44 -5.79 -40.65
CA ALA A 189 -5.39 -4.33 -40.70
C ALA A 189 -6.50 -3.63 -39.89
N ALA A 190 -7.57 -4.32 -39.48
CA ALA A 190 -8.73 -3.68 -38.85
C ALA A 190 -8.43 -3.13 -37.44
N PRO A 191 -7.78 -3.88 -36.52
CA PRO A 191 -7.35 -3.33 -35.23
C PRO A 191 -6.43 -2.09 -35.35
N PRO A 192 -5.33 -2.09 -36.14
CA PRO A 192 -4.47 -0.91 -36.26
C PRO A 192 -5.15 0.27 -36.97
N LEU A 193 -6.09 0.04 -37.90
CA LEU A 193 -6.92 1.12 -38.47
C LEU A 193 -7.78 1.81 -37.40
N THR A 194 -8.31 1.03 -36.46
CA THR A 194 -9.10 1.56 -35.33
C THR A 194 -8.21 2.42 -34.44
N VAL A 195 -7.02 1.94 -34.09
CA VAL A 195 -6.04 2.73 -33.31
C VAL A 195 -5.66 4.01 -34.05
N PHE A 196 -5.34 3.92 -35.34
CA PHE A 196 -4.95 5.06 -36.17
C PHE A 196 -5.99 6.20 -36.13
N GLY A 197 -7.28 5.86 -36.16
CA GLY A 197 -8.38 6.82 -36.04
C GLY A 197 -8.57 7.40 -34.63
N LEU A 198 -8.16 6.67 -33.57
CA LEU A 198 -8.32 7.09 -32.18
C LEU A 198 -7.16 7.90 -31.61
N ILE A 199 -5.93 7.76 -32.15
CA ILE A 199 -4.75 8.50 -31.67
C ILE A 199 -4.94 10.03 -31.64
N PRO A 200 -5.63 10.71 -32.59
CA PRO A 200 -5.85 12.16 -32.52
C PRO A 200 -6.52 12.64 -31.23
N PHE A 201 -7.37 11.79 -30.62
CA PHE A 201 -8.13 12.14 -29.41
C PHE A 201 -7.35 11.92 -28.10
N LEU A 202 -6.22 11.23 -28.18
CA LEU A 202 -5.38 10.92 -27.03
C LEU A 202 -4.45 12.09 -26.64
N PRO A 203 -4.22 12.33 -25.34
CA PRO A 203 -3.12 13.19 -24.90
C PRO A 203 -1.75 12.55 -25.24
N GLU A 204 -0.67 13.28 -25.10
CA GLU A 204 0.68 12.69 -25.10
C GLU A 204 1.08 12.34 -23.65
N SER A 205 2.08 11.49 -23.46
CA SER A 205 2.55 11.10 -22.12
C SER A 205 2.98 12.33 -21.29
N PRO A 206 2.45 12.51 -20.05
CA PRO A 206 2.83 13.63 -19.19
C PRO A 206 4.32 13.56 -18.79
N ARG A 207 4.86 12.35 -18.60
CA ARG A 207 6.29 12.18 -18.24
C ARG A 207 7.21 12.54 -19.41
N TRP A 208 6.84 12.15 -20.64
CA TRP A 208 7.61 12.55 -21.83
C TRP A 208 7.54 14.06 -22.08
N LEU A 209 6.38 14.69 -21.89
CA LEU A 209 6.22 16.14 -22.00
C LEU A 209 7.10 16.87 -20.97
N ALA A 210 7.09 16.43 -19.72
CA ALA A 210 7.92 17.00 -18.66
C ALA A 210 9.42 16.85 -18.95
N TYR A 211 9.85 15.68 -19.45
CA TYR A 211 11.26 15.46 -19.81
C TYR A 211 11.77 16.41 -20.91
N ASN A 212 10.89 16.74 -21.87
CA ASN A 212 11.17 17.69 -22.95
C ASN A 212 10.88 19.16 -22.58
N ASP A 213 10.82 19.49 -21.29
CA ASP A 213 10.62 20.84 -20.77
C ASP A 213 9.28 21.49 -21.19
N ARG A 214 8.25 20.69 -21.54
CA ARG A 214 6.90 21.14 -21.93
C ARG A 214 5.95 21.18 -20.73
N THR A 215 6.35 21.93 -19.72
CA THR A 215 5.76 21.97 -18.38
C THR A 215 4.27 22.33 -18.34
N GLU A 216 3.84 23.33 -19.13
CA GLU A 216 2.42 23.71 -19.21
C GLU A 216 1.53 22.60 -19.78
N GLU A 217 2.05 21.86 -20.78
CA GLU A 217 1.31 20.78 -21.40
C GLU A 217 1.22 19.56 -20.48
N THR A 218 2.28 19.28 -19.71
CA THR A 218 2.27 18.27 -18.65
C THR A 218 1.13 18.53 -17.67
N LEU A 219 0.99 19.76 -17.17
CA LEU A 219 -0.07 20.12 -16.22
C LEU A 219 -1.46 19.94 -16.82
N ARG A 220 -1.68 20.38 -18.08
CA ARG A 220 -2.95 20.19 -18.80
C ARG A 220 -3.30 18.72 -18.98
N VAL A 221 -2.32 17.89 -19.33
CA VAL A 221 -2.51 16.45 -19.52
C VAL A 221 -2.84 15.77 -18.19
N LEU A 222 -2.11 16.08 -17.12
CA LEU A 222 -2.39 15.54 -15.78
C LEU A 222 -3.77 15.95 -15.26
N ALA A 223 -4.17 17.20 -15.47
CA ALA A 223 -5.52 17.69 -15.16
C ALA A 223 -6.60 16.89 -15.93
N ARG A 224 -6.37 16.65 -17.23
CA ARG A 224 -7.30 15.91 -18.09
C ARG A 224 -7.41 14.43 -17.70
N ILE A 225 -6.30 13.77 -17.35
CA ILE A 225 -6.27 12.37 -16.91
C ILE A 225 -6.99 12.22 -15.56
N ASN A 226 -6.74 13.13 -14.62
CA ASN A 226 -7.39 13.13 -13.31
C ASN A 226 -8.83 13.67 -13.36
N GLY A 227 -9.29 14.18 -14.50
CA GLY A 227 -10.60 14.80 -14.69
C GLY A 227 -10.87 15.98 -13.75
N ALA A 228 -9.82 16.66 -13.33
CA ALA A 228 -9.86 17.78 -12.39
C ALA A 228 -9.32 19.06 -13.03
N SER A 229 -9.45 20.21 -12.36
CA SER A 229 -8.82 21.45 -12.81
C SER A 229 -7.30 21.39 -12.62
N GLU A 230 -6.57 22.21 -13.38
CA GLU A 230 -5.12 22.36 -13.22
C GLU A 230 -4.74 22.77 -11.79
N GLN A 231 -5.60 23.53 -11.08
CA GLN A 231 -5.35 23.98 -9.71
C GLN A 231 -5.72 22.95 -8.63
N HIS A 232 -6.22 21.77 -8.99
CA HIS A 232 -6.63 20.76 -8.00
C HIS A 232 -5.40 20.27 -7.20
N PRO A 233 -5.48 20.16 -5.85
CA PRO A 233 -4.34 19.78 -5.01
C PRO A 233 -3.65 18.48 -5.46
N ASP A 234 -4.42 17.43 -5.77
CA ASP A 234 -3.87 16.16 -6.25
C ASP A 234 -3.14 16.29 -7.61
N VAL A 235 -3.62 17.15 -8.50
CA VAL A 235 -3.00 17.39 -9.82
C VAL A 235 -1.70 18.18 -9.65
N GLN A 236 -1.69 19.18 -8.78
CA GLN A 236 -0.50 19.98 -8.47
C GLN A 236 0.57 19.15 -7.75
N MET A 237 0.17 18.27 -6.84
CA MET A 237 1.06 17.33 -6.16
C MET A 237 1.69 16.36 -7.16
N GLN A 238 0.90 15.68 -7.99
CA GLN A 238 1.42 14.78 -9.03
C GLN A 238 2.31 15.51 -10.04
N PHE A 239 1.93 16.73 -10.43
CA PHE A 239 2.73 17.54 -11.35
C PHE A 239 4.09 17.89 -10.74
N LYS A 240 4.12 18.29 -9.46
CA LYS A 240 5.36 18.58 -8.74
C LYS A 240 6.24 17.34 -8.61
N GLU A 241 5.68 16.20 -8.22
CA GLU A 241 6.41 14.93 -8.15
C GLU A 241 7.04 14.55 -9.49
N VAL A 242 6.29 14.63 -10.59
CA VAL A 242 6.80 14.30 -11.93
C VAL A 242 7.93 15.25 -12.35
N VAL A 243 7.79 16.55 -12.10
CA VAL A 243 8.80 17.55 -12.48
C VAL A 243 10.05 17.44 -11.61
N ASP A 244 9.90 17.27 -10.29
CA ASP A 244 11.02 17.19 -9.35
C ASP A 244 11.86 15.91 -9.61
N THR A 245 11.20 14.76 -9.82
CA THR A 245 11.89 13.50 -10.14
C THR A 245 12.64 13.58 -11.46
N LEU A 246 12.01 14.10 -12.52
CA LEU A 246 12.67 14.22 -13.83
C LEU A 246 13.76 15.30 -13.82
N GLY A 247 13.59 16.36 -13.02
CA GLY A 247 14.62 17.39 -12.79
C GLY A 247 15.86 16.81 -12.13
N TYR A 248 15.68 15.94 -11.14
CA TYR A 248 16.77 15.19 -10.50
C TYR A 248 17.49 14.27 -11.50
N GLU A 249 16.74 13.45 -12.25
CA GLU A 249 17.32 12.51 -13.23
C GLU A 249 18.09 13.22 -14.36
N LYS A 250 17.60 14.37 -14.83
CA LYS A 250 18.24 15.19 -15.86
C LYS A 250 19.48 15.93 -15.31
N GLY A 251 19.45 16.33 -14.04
CA GLY A 251 20.53 17.02 -13.33
C GLY A 251 21.75 16.14 -13.01
N GLU A 252 21.55 14.85 -12.76
CA GLU A 252 22.65 13.90 -12.50
C GLU A 252 23.36 13.37 -13.77
N GLY A 253 22.96 13.81 -14.96
CA GLY A 253 23.59 13.36 -16.22
C GLY A 253 23.30 11.90 -16.58
N GLN A 254 22.19 11.34 -16.10
CA GLN A 254 21.77 9.99 -16.45
C GLN A 254 21.29 9.95 -17.91
N SER A 255 22.15 9.47 -18.81
CA SER A 255 21.82 9.33 -20.24
C SER A 255 20.76 8.24 -20.47
N LEU A 256 19.82 8.45 -21.40
CA LEU A 256 18.89 7.41 -21.91
C LEU A 256 19.59 6.31 -22.74
N SER A 257 20.91 6.14 -22.59
CA SER A 257 21.71 5.20 -23.37
C SER A 257 21.60 3.78 -22.83
N PHE A 258 21.63 2.80 -23.73
CA PHE A 258 21.67 1.36 -23.40
C PHE A 258 22.79 1.00 -22.42
N ALA A 259 23.90 1.74 -22.43
CA ALA A 259 25.04 1.49 -21.57
C ALA A 259 24.72 1.64 -20.07
N VAL A 260 23.73 2.46 -19.70
CA VAL A 260 23.36 2.70 -18.29
C VAL A 260 22.86 1.44 -17.58
N MET A 261 22.24 0.52 -18.32
CA MET A 261 21.71 -0.72 -17.77
C MET A 261 22.79 -1.69 -17.28
N LEU A 262 24.01 -1.57 -17.80
CA LEU A 262 25.13 -2.46 -17.46
C LEU A 262 26.11 -1.85 -16.46
N LYS A 263 26.00 -0.55 -16.18
CA LYS A 263 26.95 0.21 -15.34
C LYS A 263 26.94 -0.25 -13.88
N SER A 264 25.78 -0.26 -13.21
CA SER A 264 25.69 -0.58 -11.78
C SER A 264 25.26 -2.04 -11.52
N PRO A 265 25.70 -2.66 -10.41
CA PRO A 265 25.20 -3.97 -10.00
C PRO A 265 23.66 -4.00 -9.82
N ALA A 266 23.08 -2.92 -9.30
CA ALA A 266 21.64 -2.74 -9.13
C ALA A 266 20.89 -2.77 -10.47
N ASN A 267 21.33 -1.97 -11.46
CA ASN A 267 20.73 -1.93 -12.79
C ASN A 267 20.83 -3.27 -13.50
N ARG A 268 21.96 -3.98 -13.35
CA ARG A 268 22.12 -5.34 -13.90
C ARG A 268 21.13 -6.33 -13.29
N LYS A 269 20.88 -6.25 -11.97
CA LYS A 269 19.89 -7.09 -11.29
C LYS A 269 18.47 -6.78 -11.76
N ARG A 270 18.10 -5.49 -11.86
CA ARG A 270 16.80 -5.04 -12.39
C ARG A 270 16.58 -5.52 -13.83
N LEU A 271 17.59 -5.36 -14.68
CA LEU A 271 17.55 -5.84 -16.06
C LEU A 271 17.37 -7.35 -16.11
N LEU A 272 18.12 -8.13 -15.31
CA LEU A 272 17.98 -9.59 -15.27
C LEU A 272 16.55 -10.02 -14.89
N LEU A 273 15.95 -9.37 -13.89
CA LEU A 273 14.58 -9.64 -13.46
C LEU A 273 13.56 -9.30 -14.55
N ALA A 274 13.69 -8.13 -15.20
CA ALA A 274 12.83 -7.76 -16.31
C ALA A 274 12.97 -8.73 -17.49
N LEU A 275 14.19 -9.15 -17.84
CA LEU A 275 14.45 -10.10 -18.91
C LEU A 275 13.93 -11.51 -18.59
N SER A 276 13.86 -11.91 -17.32
CA SER A 276 13.34 -13.22 -16.92
C SER A 276 11.86 -13.43 -17.24
N VAL A 277 11.11 -12.34 -17.49
CA VAL A 277 9.72 -12.40 -17.99
C VAL A 277 9.65 -13.01 -19.38
N ALA A 278 10.70 -12.87 -20.20
CA ALA A 278 10.72 -13.39 -21.56
C ALA A 278 10.62 -14.91 -21.67
N PRO A 279 11.50 -15.70 -21.01
CA PRO A 279 11.36 -17.16 -20.99
C PRO A 279 10.08 -17.60 -20.27
N LEU A 280 9.60 -16.86 -19.27
CA LEU A 280 8.31 -17.12 -18.62
C LEU A 280 7.13 -16.98 -19.60
N ALA A 281 7.11 -15.92 -20.41
CA ALA A 281 6.04 -15.72 -21.37
C ALA A 281 6.07 -16.77 -22.50
N MET A 282 7.26 -17.11 -23.02
CA MET A 282 7.36 -17.86 -24.28
C MET A 282 7.68 -19.34 -24.12
N LEU A 283 8.46 -19.71 -23.12
CA LEU A 283 8.92 -21.09 -22.93
C LEU A 283 8.01 -21.90 -21.99
N THR A 284 6.99 -21.28 -21.38
CA THR A 284 6.06 -22.02 -20.51
C THR A 284 5.15 -23.01 -21.21
N GLY A 285 4.92 -22.82 -22.52
CA GLY A 285 4.23 -23.79 -23.38
C GLY A 285 2.91 -23.33 -23.98
N SER A 286 2.43 -22.12 -23.68
CA SER A 286 1.24 -21.53 -24.32
C SER A 286 1.34 -21.49 -25.84
N ASN A 287 2.54 -21.27 -26.37
CA ASN A 287 2.84 -21.25 -27.80
C ASN A 287 2.60 -22.60 -28.50
N ILE A 288 2.76 -23.73 -27.79
CA ILE A 288 2.46 -25.06 -28.35
C ILE A 288 0.98 -25.12 -28.70
N ILE A 289 0.13 -24.68 -27.77
CA ILE A 289 -1.31 -24.65 -27.95
C ILE A 289 -1.69 -23.60 -28.98
N THR A 290 -1.02 -22.44 -29.01
CA THR A 290 -1.39 -21.32 -29.90
C THR A 290 -1.07 -21.61 -31.37
N TYR A 291 0.11 -22.19 -31.66
CA TYR A 291 0.57 -22.38 -33.04
C TYR A 291 0.42 -23.81 -33.56
N TYR A 292 0.45 -24.79 -32.66
CA TYR A 292 0.44 -26.23 -32.99
C TYR A 292 -0.78 -26.95 -32.42
N PHE A 293 -1.87 -26.19 -32.21
CA PHE A 293 -3.15 -26.69 -31.72
C PHE A 293 -3.67 -27.90 -32.51
N ASN A 294 -3.61 -27.82 -33.84
CA ASN A 294 -4.05 -28.88 -34.75
C ASN A 294 -3.32 -30.19 -34.50
N SER A 295 -1.99 -30.15 -34.46
CA SER A 295 -1.16 -31.33 -34.25
C SER A 295 -1.43 -31.95 -32.88
N MET A 296 -1.66 -31.11 -31.87
CA MET A 296 -1.99 -31.51 -30.52
C MET A 296 -3.35 -32.23 -30.44
N LEU A 297 -4.41 -31.67 -31.05
CA LEU A 297 -5.72 -32.31 -31.09
C LEU A 297 -5.73 -33.58 -31.94
N THR A 298 -4.99 -33.58 -33.05
CA THR A 298 -4.85 -34.76 -33.91
C THR A 298 -4.16 -35.91 -33.17
N GLN A 299 -3.09 -35.63 -32.40
CA GLN A 299 -2.44 -36.61 -31.51
C GLN A 299 -3.35 -37.08 -30.36
N ALA A 300 -4.32 -36.26 -29.97
CA ALA A 300 -5.33 -36.63 -28.99
C ALA A 300 -6.50 -37.45 -29.58
N GLY A 301 -6.51 -37.69 -30.90
CA GLY A 301 -7.55 -38.46 -31.59
C GLY A 301 -8.65 -37.62 -32.28
N LEU A 302 -8.53 -36.29 -32.29
CA LEU A 302 -9.47 -35.36 -32.93
C LEU A 302 -8.88 -34.76 -34.21
N GLY A 303 -9.09 -35.40 -35.35
CA GLY A 303 -8.55 -34.97 -36.65
C GLY A 303 -9.47 -34.08 -37.50
N ASP A 304 -10.75 -33.93 -37.14
CA ASP A 304 -11.71 -33.15 -37.93
C ASP A 304 -11.42 -31.63 -37.85
N PRO A 305 -11.09 -30.94 -38.97
CA PRO A 305 -10.73 -29.53 -38.96
C PRO A 305 -11.82 -28.61 -38.41
N THR A 306 -13.09 -28.91 -38.68
CA THR A 306 -14.22 -28.08 -38.22
C THR A 306 -14.35 -28.13 -36.70
N THR A 307 -14.27 -29.33 -36.12
CA THR A 307 -14.29 -29.55 -34.68
C THR A 307 -13.10 -28.89 -34.00
N GLN A 308 -11.90 -28.99 -34.59
CA GLN A 308 -10.71 -28.31 -34.06
C GLN A 308 -10.89 -26.80 -34.03
N LEU A 309 -11.40 -26.18 -35.11
CA LEU A 309 -11.65 -24.73 -35.13
C LEU A 309 -12.68 -24.32 -34.07
N GLN A 310 -13.75 -25.09 -33.87
CA GLN A 310 -14.74 -24.82 -32.82
C GLN A 310 -14.13 -24.88 -31.41
N ILE A 311 -13.31 -25.90 -31.11
CA ILE A 311 -12.61 -26.01 -29.82
C ILE A 311 -11.67 -24.81 -29.64
N ASN A 312 -10.97 -24.38 -30.69
CA ASN A 312 -10.06 -23.23 -30.63
C ASN A 312 -10.78 -21.93 -30.24
N VAL A 313 -11.99 -21.70 -30.77
CA VAL A 313 -12.82 -20.54 -30.39
C VAL A 313 -13.19 -20.60 -28.90
N CYS A 314 -13.67 -21.74 -28.41
CA CYS A 314 -14.01 -21.94 -27.00
C CYS A 314 -12.80 -21.79 -26.08
N LEU A 315 -11.65 -22.32 -26.49
CA LEU A 315 -10.40 -22.26 -25.75
C LEU A 315 -9.88 -20.81 -25.63
N SER A 316 -9.97 -20.04 -26.72
CA SER A 316 -9.61 -18.62 -26.74
C SER A 316 -10.54 -17.79 -25.84
N ALA A 317 -11.85 -18.10 -25.81
CA ALA A 317 -12.80 -17.44 -24.92
C ALA A 317 -12.53 -17.77 -23.44
N TRP A 318 -12.19 -19.03 -23.14
CA TRP A 318 -11.76 -19.44 -21.81
C TRP A 318 -10.50 -18.72 -21.35
N GLN A 319 -9.50 -18.58 -22.24
CA GLN A 319 -8.28 -17.83 -21.98
C GLN A 319 -8.58 -16.37 -21.58
N LEU A 320 -9.53 -15.73 -22.26
CA LEU A 320 -9.95 -14.36 -21.96
C LEU A 320 -10.52 -14.22 -20.54
N VAL A 321 -11.44 -15.11 -20.17
CA VAL A 321 -12.05 -15.10 -18.83
C VAL A 321 -10.98 -15.29 -17.76
N ALA A 322 -10.10 -16.27 -17.93
CA ALA A 322 -9.02 -16.55 -16.97
C ALA A 322 -8.03 -15.37 -16.84
N ALA A 323 -7.65 -14.73 -17.95
CA ALA A 323 -6.73 -13.59 -17.96
C ALA A 323 -7.30 -12.34 -17.26
N ILE A 324 -8.59 -12.04 -17.46
CA ILE A 324 -9.27 -10.92 -16.79
C ILE A 324 -9.35 -11.16 -15.27
N ILE A 325 -9.74 -12.37 -14.85
CA ILE A 325 -9.78 -12.73 -13.42
C ILE A 325 -8.38 -12.62 -12.81
N GLY A 326 -7.37 -13.14 -13.50
CA GLY A 326 -5.97 -13.05 -13.12
C GLY A 326 -5.50 -11.61 -12.90
N SER A 327 -5.84 -10.71 -13.84
CA SER A 327 -5.49 -9.29 -13.76
C SER A 327 -6.15 -8.60 -12.56
N GLY A 328 -7.41 -8.92 -12.26
CA GLY A 328 -8.12 -8.36 -11.10
C GLY A 328 -7.60 -8.87 -9.76
N LEU A 329 -7.00 -10.05 -9.72
CA LEU A 329 -6.43 -10.65 -8.49
C LEU A 329 -4.93 -10.38 -8.32
N ALA A 330 -4.23 -9.87 -9.34
CA ALA A 330 -2.79 -9.67 -9.31
C ALA A 330 -2.32 -8.71 -8.21
N GLU A 331 -3.13 -7.71 -7.83
CA GLU A 331 -2.82 -6.81 -6.71
C GLU A 331 -2.97 -7.51 -5.35
N LYS A 332 -3.97 -8.39 -5.20
CA LYS A 332 -4.24 -9.09 -3.93
C LYS A 332 -3.28 -10.26 -3.68
N LEU A 333 -2.97 -11.02 -4.73
CA LEU A 333 -2.12 -12.22 -4.62
C LEU A 333 -0.62 -11.88 -4.60
N GLY A 334 -0.22 -10.75 -5.19
CA GLY A 334 1.18 -10.41 -5.40
C GLY A 334 1.76 -11.05 -6.67
N ARG A 335 2.77 -10.40 -7.25
CA ARG A 335 3.35 -10.79 -8.55
C ARG A 335 4.09 -12.12 -8.45
N ARG A 336 4.85 -12.32 -7.37
CA ARG A 336 5.68 -13.52 -7.20
C ARG A 336 4.81 -14.74 -6.93
N VAL A 337 3.81 -14.62 -6.05
CA VAL A 337 2.89 -15.73 -5.74
C VAL A 337 2.08 -16.10 -6.97
N LEU A 338 1.54 -15.09 -7.68
CA LEU A 338 0.77 -15.33 -8.91
C LEU A 338 1.60 -16.09 -9.96
N ALA A 339 2.87 -15.74 -10.13
CA ALA A 339 3.78 -16.41 -11.05
C ALA A 339 4.02 -17.88 -10.65
N LEU A 340 4.33 -18.13 -9.37
CA LEU A 340 4.61 -19.47 -8.84
C LEU A 340 3.39 -20.39 -8.91
N THR A 341 2.20 -19.87 -8.56
CA THR A 341 0.95 -20.64 -8.63
C THR A 341 0.61 -20.98 -10.07
N SER A 342 0.64 -20.01 -10.98
CA SER A 342 0.35 -20.21 -12.40
C SER A 342 1.30 -21.21 -13.04
N LEU A 343 2.60 -21.07 -12.80
CA LEU A 343 3.63 -21.93 -13.39
C LEU A 343 3.60 -23.35 -12.80
N GLY A 344 3.30 -23.49 -11.50
CA GLY A 344 3.08 -24.80 -10.86
C GLY A 344 1.89 -25.54 -11.46
N LEU A 345 0.75 -24.86 -11.63
CA LEU A 345 -0.43 -25.42 -12.27
C LEU A 345 -0.17 -25.77 -13.75
N CYS A 346 0.53 -24.91 -14.49
CA CYS A 346 0.95 -25.19 -15.87
C CYS A 346 1.79 -26.47 -15.96
N SER A 347 2.76 -26.65 -15.06
CA SER A 347 3.61 -27.84 -15.03
C SER A 347 2.80 -29.10 -14.76
N MET A 348 1.89 -29.06 -13.77
CA MET A 348 1.00 -30.16 -13.43
C MET A 348 0.10 -30.55 -14.62
N PHE A 349 -0.57 -29.59 -15.25
CA PHE A 349 -1.48 -29.88 -16.36
C PHE A 349 -0.76 -30.37 -17.61
N PHE A 350 0.48 -29.95 -17.87
CA PHE A 350 1.28 -30.51 -18.96
C PHE A 350 1.76 -31.95 -18.70
N TYR A 351 2.12 -32.31 -17.47
CA TYR A 351 2.39 -33.72 -17.15
C TYR A 351 1.13 -34.59 -17.30
N LEU A 352 -0.03 -34.10 -16.85
CA LEU A 352 -1.31 -34.78 -17.02
C LEU A 352 -1.66 -34.94 -18.50
N LEU A 353 -1.57 -33.87 -19.28
CA LEU A 353 -1.76 -33.88 -20.72
C LEU A 353 -0.85 -34.91 -21.41
N ALA A 354 0.43 -34.98 -21.03
CA ALA A 354 1.36 -35.96 -21.58
C ALA A 354 0.90 -37.40 -21.30
N GLY A 355 0.54 -37.71 -20.05
CA GLY A 355 0.07 -39.04 -19.66
C GLY A 355 -1.25 -39.42 -20.32
N MET A 356 -2.18 -38.47 -20.45
CA MET A 356 -3.47 -38.68 -21.11
C MET A 356 -3.30 -38.93 -22.61
N THR A 357 -2.48 -38.12 -23.29
CA THR A 357 -2.18 -38.29 -24.73
C THR A 357 -1.49 -39.63 -24.99
N ALA A 358 -0.53 -40.01 -24.13
CA ALA A 358 0.19 -41.28 -24.25
C ALA A 358 -0.72 -42.51 -24.14
N LYS A 359 -1.73 -42.45 -23.27
CA LYS A 359 -2.63 -43.58 -22.98
C LYS A 359 -3.84 -43.64 -23.90
N PHE A 360 -4.43 -42.48 -24.23
CA PHE A 360 -5.74 -42.40 -24.88
C PHE A 360 -5.70 -41.87 -26.32
N GLY A 361 -4.61 -41.27 -26.78
CA GLY A 361 -4.52 -40.64 -28.11
C GLY A 361 -4.75 -41.56 -29.30
N THR A 362 -4.55 -42.88 -29.13
CA THR A 362 -4.77 -43.91 -30.17
C THR A 362 -5.77 -44.98 -29.75
N ALA A 363 -6.40 -44.85 -28.58
CA ALA A 363 -7.21 -45.91 -27.97
C ALA A 363 -8.68 -45.94 -28.44
N GLY A 364 -9.12 -44.93 -29.20
CA GLY A 364 -10.54 -44.78 -29.60
C GLY A 364 -11.49 -44.50 -28.42
N ASP A 365 -10.94 -44.16 -27.24
CA ASP A 365 -11.71 -43.83 -26.04
C ASP A 365 -12.10 -42.35 -26.03
N MET A 366 -13.40 -42.09 -26.22
CA MET A 366 -13.95 -40.74 -26.22
C MET A 366 -13.80 -40.06 -24.85
N ALA A 367 -13.89 -40.80 -23.74
CA ALA A 367 -13.75 -40.22 -22.40
C ALA A 367 -12.32 -39.74 -22.14
N GLY A 368 -11.33 -40.56 -22.51
CA GLY A 368 -9.91 -40.18 -22.48
C GLY A 368 -9.57 -39.01 -23.41
N THR A 369 -10.20 -38.94 -24.58
CA THR A 369 -10.06 -37.82 -25.52
C THR A 369 -10.58 -36.52 -24.90
N TYR A 370 -11.78 -36.53 -24.31
CA TYR A 370 -12.31 -35.35 -23.61
C TYR A 370 -11.46 -34.94 -22.40
N GLY A 371 -10.94 -35.91 -21.64
CA GLY A 371 -10.00 -35.63 -20.55
C GLY A 371 -8.70 -34.98 -21.01
N THR A 372 -8.20 -35.39 -22.19
CA THR A 372 -7.03 -34.77 -22.82
C THR A 372 -7.32 -33.31 -23.18
N VAL A 373 -8.45 -33.05 -23.85
CA VAL A 373 -8.88 -31.68 -24.19
C VAL A 373 -9.08 -30.83 -22.92
N ALA A 374 -9.68 -31.37 -21.86
CA ALA A 374 -9.83 -30.65 -20.59
C ALA A 374 -8.49 -30.21 -19.99
N CYS A 375 -7.44 -31.04 -20.08
CA CYS A 375 -6.10 -30.67 -19.65
C CYS A 375 -5.52 -29.49 -20.44
N ILE A 376 -5.85 -29.38 -21.75
CA ILE A 376 -5.47 -28.23 -22.59
C ILE A 376 -6.12 -26.95 -22.07
N PHE A 377 -7.43 -27.00 -21.79
CA PHE A 377 -8.16 -25.86 -21.23
C PHE A 377 -7.60 -25.45 -19.87
N LEU A 378 -7.39 -26.40 -18.95
CA LEU A 378 -6.87 -26.13 -17.61
C LEU A 378 -5.45 -25.56 -17.64
N PHE A 379 -4.59 -26.08 -18.52
CA PHE A 379 -3.26 -25.51 -18.74
C PHE A 379 -3.36 -24.07 -19.24
N LEU A 380 -4.10 -23.83 -20.33
CA LEU A 380 -4.15 -22.49 -20.94
C LEU A 380 -4.81 -21.49 -19.99
N GLY A 381 -5.83 -21.91 -19.24
CA GLY A 381 -6.45 -21.11 -18.18
C GLY A 381 -5.46 -20.77 -17.06
N SER A 382 -4.64 -21.73 -16.63
CA SER A 382 -3.61 -21.49 -15.61
C SER A 382 -2.54 -20.50 -16.09
N TYR A 383 -2.11 -20.63 -17.34
CA TYR A 383 -1.17 -19.70 -17.97
C TYR A 383 -1.78 -18.30 -18.10
N ALA A 384 -3.03 -18.23 -18.55
CA ALA A 384 -3.76 -16.98 -18.71
C ALA A 384 -3.97 -16.25 -17.38
N PHE A 385 -4.29 -17.00 -16.32
CA PHE A 385 -4.55 -16.47 -14.99
C PHE A 385 -3.35 -15.74 -14.38
N GLY A 386 -2.12 -16.21 -14.59
CA GLY A 386 -0.95 -15.57 -13.97
C GLY A 386 0.05 -15.00 -14.96
N ILE A 387 0.58 -15.82 -15.85
CA ILE A 387 1.71 -15.44 -16.70
C ILE A 387 1.32 -14.36 -17.73
N THR A 388 0.09 -14.41 -18.25
CA THR A 388 -0.38 -13.40 -19.22
C THR A 388 -0.35 -11.98 -18.64
N PRO A 389 -1.01 -11.65 -17.52
CA PRO A 389 -0.93 -10.31 -16.95
C PRO A 389 0.49 -9.94 -16.49
N LEU A 390 1.25 -10.88 -15.92
CA LEU A 390 2.61 -10.63 -15.45
C LEU A 390 3.58 -10.23 -16.58
N THR A 391 3.31 -10.65 -17.81
CA THR A 391 4.14 -10.32 -18.98
C THR A 391 4.24 -8.81 -19.22
N ALA A 392 3.18 -8.07 -18.90
CA ALA A 392 3.15 -6.61 -19.03
C ALA A 392 3.31 -5.86 -17.70
N MET A 393 3.07 -6.49 -16.55
CA MET A 393 3.12 -5.84 -15.24
C MET A 393 4.54 -5.78 -14.63
N TYR A 394 5.29 -6.89 -14.68
CA TYR A 394 6.47 -7.05 -13.82
C TYR A 394 7.66 -6.16 -14.21
N ALA A 395 7.96 -6.03 -15.52
CA ALA A 395 9.11 -5.24 -15.94
C ALA A 395 8.93 -3.72 -15.75
N PRO A 396 7.77 -3.11 -16.07
CA PRO A 396 7.53 -1.71 -15.73
C PRO A 396 7.57 -1.41 -14.23
N ASP A 397 7.21 -2.37 -13.38
CA ASP A 397 7.25 -2.23 -11.91
C ASP A 397 8.71 -2.17 -11.39
N ILE A 398 9.69 -2.76 -12.08
CA ILE A 398 11.09 -2.89 -11.60
C ILE A 398 12.06 -1.91 -12.26
N LEU A 399 11.74 -1.43 -13.47
CA LEU A 399 12.64 -0.58 -14.24
C LEU A 399 12.41 0.91 -13.94
N PRO A 400 13.45 1.66 -13.52
CA PRO A 400 13.39 3.11 -13.32
C PRO A 400 13.24 3.83 -14.66
N TYR A 401 12.75 5.07 -14.64
CA TYR A 401 12.34 5.80 -15.85
C TYR A 401 13.47 5.91 -16.89
N ASN A 402 14.67 6.28 -16.46
CA ASN A 402 15.88 6.42 -17.28
C ASN A 402 16.26 5.19 -18.14
N MET A 403 15.87 3.97 -17.73
CA MET A 403 16.15 2.73 -18.45
C MET A 403 14.90 1.92 -18.80
N ARG A 404 13.70 2.39 -18.44
CA ARG A 404 12.44 1.66 -18.62
C ARG A 404 12.15 1.34 -20.08
N ALA A 405 12.19 2.33 -20.96
CA ALA A 405 11.90 2.15 -22.37
C ALA A 405 12.87 1.14 -23.02
N ASN A 406 14.18 1.29 -22.77
CA ASN A 406 15.21 0.39 -23.28
C ASN A 406 15.13 -1.02 -22.67
N GLY A 407 14.85 -1.14 -21.37
CA GLY A 407 14.69 -2.42 -20.69
C GLY A 407 13.48 -3.20 -21.18
N ILE A 408 12.34 -2.53 -21.38
CA ILE A 408 11.14 -3.12 -22.00
C ILE A 408 11.42 -3.52 -23.45
N ALA A 409 12.18 -2.71 -24.21
CA ALA A 409 12.59 -3.07 -25.57
C ALA A 409 13.48 -4.33 -25.57
N MET A 410 14.46 -4.44 -24.67
CA MET A 410 15.30 -5.65 -24.54
C MET A 410 14.49 -6.88 -24.11
N GLN A 411 13.56 -6.73 -23.16
CA GLN A 411 12.62 -7.79 -22.82
C GLN A 411 11.81 -8.22 -24.04
N GLY A 412 11.32 -7.26 -24.83
CA GLY A 412 10.64 -7.50 -26.09
C GLY A 412 11.48 -8.33 -27.06
N ILE A 413 12.73 -7.93 -27.30
CA ILE A 413 13.67 -8.70 -28.16
C ILE A 413 13.83 -10.13 -27.64
N LEU A 414 14.01 -10.31 -26.33
CA LEU A 414 14.21 -11.63 -25.75
C LEU A 414 12.93 -12.48 -25.82
N ILE A 415 11.75 -11.89 -25.60
CA ILE A 415 10.45 -12.55 -25.82
C ILE A 415 10.39 -13.07 -27.25
N LYS A 416 10.64 -12.21 -28.24
CA LYS A 416 10.54 -12.60 -29.65
C LYS A 416 11.62 -13.62 -30.03
N SER A 417 12.82 -13.54 -29.44
CA SER A 417 13.89 -14.52 -29.63
C SER A 417 13.52 -15.90 -29.07
N CYS A 418 12.94 -15.96 -27.86
CA CYS A 418 12.36 -17.19 -27.32
C CYS A 418 11.20 -17.69 -28.19
N GLY A 419 10.38 -16.78 -28.74
CA GLY A 419 9.33 -17.10 -29.70
C GLY A 419 9.86 -17.75 -30.99
N VAL A 420 10.97 -17.25 -31.55
CA VAL A 420 11.65 -17.87 -32.70
C VAL A 420 12.14 -19.26 -32.33
N LEU A 421 12.81 -19.42 -31.18
CA LEU A 421 13.28 -20.72 -30.70
C LEU A 421 12.14 -21.72 -30.61
N VAL A 422 11.02 -21.33 -30.00
CA VAL A 422 9.84 -22.20 -29.84
C VAL A 422 9.21 -22.52 -31.19
N SER A 423 9.01 -21.51 -32.04
CA SER A 423 8.37 -21.70 -33.34
C SER A 423 9.20 -22.58 -34.27
N MET A 424 10.53 -22.50 -34.19
CA MET A 424 11.43 -23.35 -34.96
C MET A 424 11.56 -24.75 -34.37
N ALA A 425 11.77 -24.89 -33.06
CA ALA A 425 12.13 -26.17 -32.44
C ALA A 425 10.93 -27.11 -32.22
N PHE A 426 9.75 -26.58 -31.90
CA PHE A 426 8.62 -27.41 -31.46
C PHE A 426 7.99 -28.28 -32.54
N PRO A 427 7.86 -27.85 -33.82
CA PRO A 427 7.41 -28.74 -34.89
C PRO A 427 8.29 -29.99 -35.01
N TYR A 428 9.61 -29.81 -35.03
CA TYR A 428 10.56 -30.92 -35.08
C TYR A 428 10.48 -31.80 -33.83
N MET A 429 10.24 -31.20 -32.65
CA MET A 429 10.09 -31.95 -31.41
C MET A 429 8.79 -32.78 -31.40
N LEU A 430 7.67 -32.19 -31.83
CA LEU A 430 6.39 -32.91 -31.96
C LEU A 430 6.47 -34.05 -32.99
N GLU A 431 7.17 -33.85 -34.09
CA GLU A 431 7.39 -34.88 -35.11
C GLU A 431 8.29 -36.01 -34.59
N ALA A 432 9.40 -35.68 -33.91
CA ALA A 432 10.38 -36.67 -33.47
C ALA A 432 9.97 -37.46 -32.21
N ILE A 433 9.32 -36.80 -31.23
CA ILE A 433 9.05 -37.39 -29.90
C ILE A 433 7.58 -37.31 -29.46
N GLY A 434 6.68 -36.73 -30.26
CA GLY A 434 5.24 -36.71 -30.01
C GLY A 434 4.87 -36.11 -28.66
N TRP A 435 4.03 -36.82 -27.89
CA TRP A 435 3.54 -36.39 -26.57
C TRP A 435 4.63 -36.16 -25.52
N LYS A 436 5.84 -36.71 -25.71
CA LYS A 436 6.98 -36.49 -24.78
C LYS A 436 7.45 -35.03 -24.80
N THR A 437 7.13 -34.28 -25.85
CA THR A 437 7.32 -32.82 -25.96
C THR A 437 6.74 -32.09 -24.74
N TYR A 438 5.57 -32.52 -24.26
CA TYR A 438 4.89 -31.90 -23.12
C TYR A 438 5.63 -32.13 -21.79
N ILE A 439 6.28 -33.30 -21.62
CA ILE A 439 7.11 -33.62 -20.45
C ILE A 439 8.34 -32.72 -20.42
N VAL A 440 9.04 -32.58 -21.55
CA VAL A 440 10.22 -31.71 -21.66
C VAL A 440 9.86 -30.28 -21.25
N ASN A 441 8.73 -29.78 -21.73
CA ASN A 441 8.29 -28.43 -21.41
C ASN A 441 7.83 -28.26 -19.95
N ALA A 442 7.13 -29.26 -19.39
CA ALA A 442 6.77 -29.26 -17.97
C ALA A 442 8.01 -29.27 -17.06
N SER A 443 9.06 -30.02 -17.41
CA SER A 443 10.32 -30.02 -16.68
C SER A 443 11.05 -28.68 -16.75
N TRP A 444 11.02 -28.00 -17.90
CA TRP A 444 11.55 -26.65 -18.03
C TRP A 444 10.81 -25.65 -17.13
N ASN A 445 9.48 -25.78 -17.00
CA ASN A 445 8.68 -24.94 -16.12
C ASN A 445 9.10 -25.06 -14.64
N ILE A 446 9.55 -26.23 -14.19
CA ILE A 446 10.07 -26.41 -12.83
C ILE A 446 11.35 -25.58 -12.61
N LEU A 447 12.23 -25.52 -13.60
CA LEU A 447 13.46 -24.71 -13.50
C LEU A 447 13.14 -23.21 -13.43
N LEU A 448 12.18 -22.75 -14.25
CA LEU A 448 11.67 -21.38 -14.18
C LEU A 448 11.00 -21.10 -12.82
N TRP A 449 10.27 -22.07 -12.28
CA TRP A 449 9.63 -21.95 -10.96
C TRP A 449 10.67 -21.75 -9.86
N LEU A 450 11.75 -22.53 -9.87
CA LEU A 450 12.86 -22.37 -8.93
C LEU A 450 13.54 -21.01 -9.08
N TYR A 451 13.78 -20.57 -10.32
CA TYR A 451 14.36 -19.25 -10.57
C TYR A 451 13.50 -18.12 -10.00
N ILE A 452 12.19 -18.14 -10.25
CA ILE A 452 11.24 -17.16 -9.70
C ILE A 452 11.23 -17.24 -8.17
N TYR A 453 11.22 -18.44 -7.60
CA TYR A 453 11.24 -18.62 -6.16
C TYR A 453 12.47 -17.97 -5.51
N PHE A 454 13.66 -18.05 -6.11
CA PHE A 454 14.87 -17.47 -5.49
C PHE A 454 15.16 -16.03 -5.89
N GLN A 455 14.79 -15.59 -7.09
CA GLN A 455 15.27 -14.32 -7.65
C GLN A 455 14.20 -13.22 -7.71
N TRP A 456 12.92 -13.56 -7.91
CA TRP A 456 11.89 -12.54 -8.06
C TRP A 456 11.62 -11.80 -6.76
N VAL A 457 11.39 -10.50 -6.89
CA VAL A 457 11.06 -9.59 -5.80
C VAL A 457 9.56 -9.28 -5.88
N GLU A 458 8.90 -9.18 -4.73
CA GLU A 458 7.49 -8.78 -4.70
C GLU A 458 7.37 -7.27 -4.91
N THR A 459 6.57 -6.88 -5.91
CA THR A 459 6.36 -5.47 -6.28
C THR A 459 4.94 -4.98 -5.97
N SER A 460 4.05 -5.86 -5.51
CA SER A 460 2.67 -5.49 -5.21
C SER A 460 2.57 -4.53 -4.04
N GLY A 461 1.80 -3.46 -4.21
CA GLY A 461 1.56 -2.44 -3.18
C GLY A 461 2.71 -1.45 -2.98
N LEU A 462 3.78 -1.53 -3.77
CA LEU A 462 4.91 -0.59 -3.71
C LEU A 462 4.77 0.50 -4.78
N THR A 463 5.19 1.73 -4.45
CA THR A 463 5.38 2.78 -5.47
C THR A 463 6.62 2.46 -6.32
N LEU A 464 6.78 3.11 -7.48
CA LEU A 464 7.96 2.88 -8.33
C LEU A 464 9.24 3.28 -7.59
N GLU A 465 9.12 4.34 -6.82
CA GLU A 465 10.15 4.97 -6.03
C GLU A 465 10.54 4.07 -4.84
N ASP A 466 9.57 3.39 -4.22
CA ASP A 466 9.83 2.35 -3.20
C ASP A 466 10.57 1.15 -3.79
N VAL A 467 10.20 0.74 -5.01
CA VAL A 467 10.92 -0.32 -5.72
C VAL A 467 12.34 0.15 -6.04
N ASP A 468 12.53 1.43 -6.36
CA ASP A 468 13.85 1.93 -6.68
C ASP A 468 14.82 1.86 -5.50
N ALA A 469 14.31 2.20 -4.32
CA ALA A 469 15.04 2.09 -3.08
C ALA A 469 15.42 0.64 -2.70
N ILE A 470 14.68 -0.39 -3.15
CA ILE A 470 15.05 -1.81 -2.92
C ILE A 470 16.39 -2.14 -3.58
N PHE A 471 16.68 -1.53 -4.74
CA PHE A 471 17.83 -1.89 -5.56
C PHE A 471 19.01 -0.93 -5.39
N ASP A 472 18.77 0.36 -5.16
CA ASP A 472 19.82 1.38 -5.14
C ASP A 472 20.42 1.66 -3.75
N GLY A 473 19.82 1.10 -2.69
CA GLY A 473 20.41 1.11 -1.34
C GLY A 473 20.45 2.49 -0.66
N GLU A 474 19.78 3.49 -1.23
CA GLU A 474 19.50 4.78 -0.60
C GLU A 474 18.54 4.57 0.59
N PRO A 475 18.81 5.17 1.77
CA PRO A 475 17.99 5.01 2.95
C PRO A 475 16.74 5.91 2.84
N THR A 476 15.79 5.55 1.97
CA THR A 476 14.42 6.04 2.14
C THR A 476 13.78 5.26 3.28
N HIS A 477 13.38 6.00 4.31
CA HIS A 477 12.73 5.58 5.56
C HIS A 477 11.56 4.56 5.44
N ILE A 478 11.12 4.22 4.24
CA ILE A 478 10.00 3.31 3.95
C ILE A 478 10.46 1.84 3.83
N LEU A 479 11.72 1.59 3.46
CA LEU A 479 12.23 0.22 3.27
C LEU A 479 12.60 -0.52 4.55
N ALA A 480 12.72 0.21 5.67
CA ALA A 480 12.90 -0.38 6.99
C ALA A 480 11.66 -1.17 7.48
N ILE A 481 10.47 -0.92 6.89
CA ILE A 481 9.19 -1.47 7.37
C ILE A 481 8.84 -2.83 6.75
N ILE A 482 9.35 -3.17 5.56
CA ILE A 482 8.87 -4.37 4.83
C ILE A 482 9.93 -5.47 4.64
N ILE A 483 11.24 -5.17 4.64
CA ILE A 483 12.28 -6.18 4.35
C ILE A 483 13.19 -6.47 5.56
N THR A 484 13.20 -5.64 6.60
CA THR A 484 13.98 -5.87 7.83
C THR A 484 13.30 -6.79 8.85
N THR A 485 12.28 -7.56 8.48
CA THR A 485 11.65 -8.55 9.37
C THR A 485 12.40 -9.89 9.41
N ASN A 486 13.56 -10.03 8.76
CA ASN A 486 14.44 -11.17 8.99
C ASN A 486 15.92 -10.75 9.11
N PHE A 487 16.32 -10.59 10.37
CA PHE A 487 17.67 -10.65 10.95
C PHE A 487 18.65 -9.49 10.71
N LYS A 488 18.77 -8.70 11.79
CA LYS A 488 19.97 -8.03 12.34
C LYS A 488 20.48 -6.75 11.66
N THR A 489 20.03 -5.63 12.20
CA THR A 489 20.96 -4.67 12.83
C THR A 489 20.32 -4.18 14.12
N ALA A 490 20.92 -4.51 15.26
CA ALA A 490 20.39 -4.19 16.58
C ALA A 490 20.47 -2.68 16.84
N MET A 491 19.37 -1.96 16.64
CA MET A 491 18.98 -0.95 17.62
C MET A 491 18.67 -1.71 18.91
N SER A 492 19.13 -1.21 20.06
CA SER A 492 18.73 -1.78 21.35
C SER A 492 17.21 -1.83 21.39
N SER A 493 16.62 -3.02 21.40
CA SER A 493 15.17 -3.20 21.60
C SER A 493 14.76 -2.85 23.03
N ILE A 494 15.74 -2.73 23.92
CA ILE A 494 15.56 -2.27 25.29
C ILE A 494 15.59 -0.74 25.29
N ILE A 495 14.49 -0.15 25.77
CA ILE A 495 14.36 1.28 26.04
C ILE A 495 14.20 1.52 27.53
N ARG A 496 14.70 2.65 28.03
CA ARG A 496 14.46 3.10 29.40
C ARG A 496 13.39 4.18 29.41
N VAL A 497 12.29 3.96 30.12
CA VAL A 497 11.19 4.92 30.25
C VAL A 497 11.20 5.51 31.65
N ALA A 498 11.04 6.83 31.74
CA ALA A 498 10.94 7.60 32.99
C ALA A 498 9.53 8.20 33.12
N ALA A 499 8.81 7.85 34.17
CA ALA A 499 7.50 8.41 34.49
C ALA A 499 7.62 9.36 35.70
N CYS A 500 7.33 10.64 35.48
CA CYS A 500 7.44 11.70 36.49
C CYS A 500 6.16 11.75 37.34
N HIS A 501 6.22 11.19 38.55
CA HIS A 501 5.18 11.37 39.55
C HIS A 501 5.45 12.68 40.30
N ALA A 502 5.05 13.79 39.67
CA ALA A 502 5.43 15.13 40.08
C ALA A 502 4.22 16.06 40.26
N SER A 503 4.36 17.02 41.18
CA SER A 503 3.41 18.12 41.35
C SER A 503 3.84 19.31 40.51
N PRO A 504 2.93 19.95 39.77
CA PRO A 504 3.25 21.20 39.11
C PRO A 504 3.42 22.33 40.14
N ILE A 505 4.03 23.43 39.71
CA ILE A 505 3.95 24.69 40.46
C ILE A 505 2.56 25.24 40.20
N PHE A 506 1.67 25.02 41.18
CA PHE A 506 0.23 25.07 40.97
C PHE A 506 -0.23 26.39 40.34
N LEU A 507 -0.81 26.29 39.13
CA LEU A 507 -1.26 27.45 38.35
C LEU A 507 -0.14 28.49 38.10
N SER A 508 1.06 28.01 37.75
CA SER A 508 2.16 28.79 37.16
C SER A 508 2.74 28.04 35.97
N ALA A 509 2.44 28.48 34.76
CA ALA A 509 2.87 27.82 33.53
C ALA A 509 4.39 27.85 33.38
N ARG A 510 4.97 29.03 33.60
CA ARG A 510 6.41 29.29 33.45
C ARG A 510 7.23 28.48 34.44
N ASP A 511 6.87 28.51 35.72
CA ASP A 511 7.66 27.81 36.75
C ASP A 511 7.50 26.29 36.63
N THR A 512 6.31 25.83 36.27
CA THR A 512 6.08 24.41 36.00
C THR A 512 6.87 23.93 34.77
N THR A 513 6.98 24.77 33.73
CA THR A 513 7.81 24.49 32.56
C THR A 513 9.28 24.35 32.95
N ASN A 514 9.81 25.26 33.78
CA ASN A 514 11.17 25.16 34.30
C ASN A 514 11.39 23.87 35.11
N LYS A 515 10.41 23.48 35.94
CA LYS A 515 10.44 22.21 36.67
C LYS A 515 10.43 21.01 35.73
N ALA A 516 9.60 21.01 34.68
CA ALA A 516 9.58 19.96 33.67
C ALA A 516 10.93 19.82 32.96
N ILE A 517 11.56 20.93 32.56
CA ILE A 517 12.91 20.92 31.94
C ILE A 517 13.94 20.29 32.88
N SER A 518 13.91 20.64 34.18
CA SER A 518 14.81 20.02 35.17
C SER A 518 14.62 18.51 35.26
N LEU A 519 13.37 18.04 35.27
CA LEU A 519 13.03 16.61 35.33
C LEU A 519 13.43 15.88 34.04
N ILE A 520 13.27 16.50 32.88
CA ILE A 520 13.75 15.97 31.59
C ILE A 520 15.27 15.78 31.63
N LYS A 521 16.01 16.80 32.09
CA LYS A 521 17.48 16.71 32.21
C LYS A 521 17.92 15.66 33.22
N GLN A 522 17.22 15.53 34.35
CA GLN A 522 17.46 14.47 35.33
C GLN A 522 17.23 13.08 34.74
N ALA A 523 16.09 12.86 34.07
CA ALA A 523 15.79 11.58 33.44
C ALA A 523 16.81 11.22 32.34
N ALA A 524 17.22 12.19 31.54
CA ALA A 524 18.26 12.02 30.53
C ALA A 524 19.63 11.65 31.15
N SER A 525 20.01 12.28 32.28
CA SER A 525 21.22 11.89 33.02
C SER A 525 21.19 10.44 33.52
N ASN A 526 19.98 9.91 33.77
CA ASN A 526 19.73 8.52 34.13
C ASN A 526 19.46 7.61 32.90
N LYS A 527 19.83 8.09 31.70
CA LYS A 527 19.77 7.37 30.42
C LYS A 527 18.35 7.01 29.97
N ALA A 528 17.34 7.75 30.40
CA ALA A 528 15.99 7.57 29.87
C ALA A 528 15.94 7.93 28.38
N ASN A 529 15.18 7.16 27.62
CA ASN A 529 14.84 7.38 26.22
C ASN A 529 13.51 8.12 26.06
N VAL A 530 12.58 7.90 27.00
CA VAL A 530 11.25 8.50 27.02
C VAL A 530 10.96 9.06 28.41
N VAL A 531 10.47 10.29 28.49
CA VAL A 531 10.01 10.93 29.73
C VAL A 531 8.52 11.21 29.62
N VAL A 532 7.77 10.82 30.64
CA VAL A 532 6.31 10.95 30.68
C VAL A 532 5.91 11.80 31.87
N PHE A 533 5.16 12.86 31.60
CA PHE A 533 4.52 13.71 32.59
C PHE A 533 3.02 13.39 32.72
N PRO A 534 2.42 13.72 33.87
CA PRO A 534 1.03 13.39 34.16
C PRO A 534 0.05 14.30 33.41
N GLU A 535 -1.25 14.00 33.56
CA GLU A 535 -2.33 14.73 32.92
C GLU A 535 -2.35 16.20 33.35
N THR A 536 -2.34 17.10 32.37
CA THR A 536 -2.36 18.55 32.61
C THR A 536 -1.29 18.97 33.64
N PHE A 537 -0.05 18.51 33.46
CA PHE A 537 1.06 18.96 34.28
C PHE A 537 1.21 20.48 34.17
N ILE A 538 1.18 21.05 32.97
CA ILE A 538 1.25 22.51 32.79
C ILE A 538 -0.16 23.12 32.60
N PRO A 539 -0.62 24.06 33.44
CA PRO A 539 0.00 24.53 34.68
C PRO A 539 -0.49 23.76 35.92
N ALA A 540 -1.63 23.05 35.85
CA ALA A 540 -2.17 22.19 36.90
C ALA A 540 -3.47 21.51 36.46
N PHE A 541 -3.78 20.37 37.09
CA PHE A 541 -5.09 19.72 36.99
C PHE A 541 -6.16 20.43 37.86
N PRO A 542 -7.38 20.71 37.35
CA PRO A 542 -8.33 21.64 37.96
C PRO A 542 -9.24 21.03 39.02
N VAL A 543 -8.64 20.44 40.07
CA VAL A 543 -9.38 19.68 41.08
C VAL A 543 -10.37 20.52 41.89
N TRP A 544 -10.23 21.86 41.96
CA TRP A 544 -11.20 22.72 42.66
C TRP A 544 -12.64 22.59 42.12
N SER A 545 -12.79 22.19 40.86
CA SER A 545 -14.10 22.05 40.20
C SER A 545 -14.98 20.94 40.80
N SER A 546 -14.40 20.00 41.54
CA SER A 546 -15.12 18.96 42.27
C SER A 546 -15.29 19.26 43.76
N LEU A 547 -14.54 20.23 44.28
CA LEU A 547 -14.47 20.54 45.70
C LEU A 547 -15.37 21.71 46.10
N ARG A 548 -15.57 22.66 45.19
CA ARG A 548 -16.32 23.90 45.43
C ARG A 548 -17.31 24.17 44.29
N SER A 549 -18.36 24.93 44.58
CA SER A 549 -19.34 25.29 43.56
C SER A 549 -18.76 26.24 42.49
N PRO A 550 -19.22 26.21 41.23
CA PRO A 550 -18.66 27.07 40.18
C PRO A 550 -18.60 28.58 40.52
N PRO A 551 -19.59 29.20 41.19
CA PRO A 551 -19.51 30.60 41.60
C PRO A 551 -18.37 30.94 42.56
N GLU A 552 -17.90 29.96 43.36
CA GLU A 552 -16.78 30.13 44.31
C GLU A 552 -15.40 30.06 43.63
N ASN A 553 -15.35 29.68 42.35
CA ASN A 553 -14.11 29.32 41.66
C ASN A 553 -13.74 30.30 40.51
N HIS A 554 -14.44 31.43 40.36
CA HIS A 554 -14.24 32.34 39.22
C HIS A 554 -12.82 32.89 39.09
N ASP A 555 -12.15 33.14 40.22
CA ASP A 555 -10.74 33.51 40.28
C ASP A 555 -9.83 32.40 39.75
N LEU A 556 -10.09 31.15 40.14
CA LEU A 556 -9.34 29.98 39.67
C LEU A 556 -9.60 29.68 38.19
N PHE A 557 -10.84 29.79 37.70
CA PHE A 557 -11.16 29.67 36.27
C PHE A 557 -10.41 30.72 35.44
N LYS A 558 -10.40 31.98 35.89
CA LYS A 558 -9.69 33.07 35.22
C LYS A 558 -8.17 32.84 35.24
N ARG A 559 -7.63 32.45 36.39
CA ARG A 559 -6.19 32.16 36.54
C ARG A 559 -5.77 31.00 35.63
N MET A 560 -6.57 29.92 35.58
CA MET A 560 -6.29 28.81 34.68
C MET A 560 -6.29 29.21 33.21
N ALA A 561 -7.23 30.05 32.77
CA ALA A 561 -7.24 30.53 31.38
C ALA A 561 -5.99 31.36 31.02
N LEU A 562 -5.47 32.15 31.98
CA LEU A 562 -4.24 32.95 31.80
C LEU A 562 -2.99 32.05 31.74
N GLU A 563 -2.90 31.10 32.66
CA GLU A 563 -1.77 30.17 32.83
C GLU A 563 -1.81 28.97 31.87
N SER A 564 -2.93 28.77 31.16
CA SER A 564 -2.99 27.80 30.07
C SER A 564 -2.05 28.22 28.94
N VAL A 565 -1.42 27.23 28.29
CA VAL A 565 -0.37 27.47 27.28
C VAL A 565 -0.88 27.22 25.87
N LEU A 566 -0.23 27.84 24.89
CA LEU A 566 -0.43 27.50 23.48
C LEU A 566 0.42 26.28 23.13
N ALA A 567 -0.10 25.37 22.31
CA ALA A 567 0.65 24.18 21.88
C ALA A 567 1.93 24.53 21.09
N ASP A 568 1.97 25.71 20.49
CA ASP A 568 3.09 26.35 19.78
C ASP A 568 3.72 27.51 20.57
N GLY A 569 3.38 27.67 21.86
CA GLY A 569 3.82 28.78 22.71
C GLY A 569 5.26 28.66 23.23
N GLU A 570 5.69 29.69 23.97
CA GLU A 570 7.05 29.78 24.53
C GLU A 570 7.38 28.63 25.49
N GLU A 571 6.42 28.25 26.34
CA GLU A 571 6.58 27.14 27.28
C GLU A 571 6.85 25.82 26.56
N ILE A 572 6.05 25.52 25.53
CA ILE A 572 6.21 24.28 24.75
C ILE A 572 7.50 24.34 23.92
N GLN A 573 7.88 25.50 23.37
CA GLN A 573 9.17 25.65 22.71
C GLN A 573 10.36 25.38 23.65
N ALA A 574 10.28 25.80 24.90
CA ALA A 574 11.31 25.50 25.89
C ALA A 574 11.41 23.99 26.17
N ILE A 575 10.27 23.28 26.25
CA ILE A 575 10.25 21.82 26.38
C ILE A 575 10.81 21.13 25.14
N ARG A 576 10.46 21.59 23.94
CA ARG A 576 10.99 21.07 22.66
C ARG A 576 12.50 21.23 22.56
N SER A 577 13.02 22.37 23.02
CA SER A 577 14.45 22.63 23.08
C SER A 577 15.15 21.70 24.08
N ALA A 578 14.56 21.49 25.26
CA ALA A 578 15.08 20.56 26.26
C ALA A 578 15.07 19.10 25.77
N ALA A 579 14.01 18.67 25.07
CA ALA A 579 13.92 17.35 24.46
C ALA A 579 15.04 17.13 23.43
N THR A 580 15.31 18.15 22.61
CA THR A 580 16.39 18.13 21.61
C THR A 580 17.78 18.09 22.24
N GLU A 581 18.03 18.95 23.24
CA GLU A 581 19.30 19.00 23.97
C GLU A 581 19.60 17.67 24.67
N ALA A 582 18.57 17.02 25.21
CA ALA A 582 18.67 15.75 25.91
C ALA A 582 18.57 14.51 25.00
N ASN A 583 18.27 14.67 23.71
CA ASN A 583 18.01 13.59 22.75
C ASN A 583 17.00 12.55 23.30
N ILE A 584 15.84 13.04 23.75
CA ILE A 584 14.84 12.25 24.47
C ILE A 584 13.42 12.56 23.98
N THR A 585 12.56 11.54 23.93
CA THR A 585 11.13 11.75 23.64
C THR A 585 10.40 12.18 24.90
N VAL A 586 9.55 13.20 24.82
CA VAL A 586 8.79 13.74 25.96
C VAL A 586 7.29 13.64 25.69
N SER A 587 6.54 12.98 26.59
CA SER A 587 5.08 13.06 26.67
C SER A 587 4.69 14.03 27.77
N ILE A 588 3.98 15.12 27.44
CA ILE A 588 3.60 16.13 28.42
C ILE A 588 2.13 16.55 28.33
N GLY A 589 1.44 16.44 29.46
CA GLY A 589 0.06 16.89 29.63
C GLY A 589 0.00 18.40 29.90
N ILE A 590 -0.90 19.10 29.20
CA ILE A 590 -1.08 20.55 29.28
C ILE A 590 -2.56 20.94 29.31
N SER A 591 -2.87 22.05 29.97
CA SER A 591 -4.11 22.79 29.74
C SER A 591 -3.86 23.77 28.61
N GLU A 592 -4.35 23.42 27.43
CA GLU A 592 -4.14 24.16 26.19
C GLU A 592 -5.18 25.28 26.03
N LYS A 593 -4.72 26.50 25.75
CA LYS A 593 -5.58 27.58 25.22
C LYS A 593 -5.46 27.66 23.71
N VAL A 594 -6.44 28.30 23.05
CA VAL A 594 -6.44 28.52 21.60
C VAL A 594 -6.49 29.99 21.25
N ARG A 595 -5.91 30.38 20.11
CA ARG A 595 -5.90 31.78 19.65
C ARG A 595 -7.29 32.29 19.27
N THR A 596 -8.20 31.39 18.89
CA THR A 596 -9.55 31.73 18.46
C THR A 596 -10.50 32.10 19.60
N SER A 597 -10.14 31.82 20.86
CA SER A 597 -10.99 32.07 22.03
C SER A 597 -10.15 32.26 23.28
N SER A 598 -10.38 33.36 24.01
CA SER A 598 -9.69 33.65 25.26
C SER A 598 -10.14 32.79 26.45
N ALA A 599 -11.20 31.99 26.29
CA ALA A 599 -11.80 31.20 27.38
C ALA A 599 -11.94 29.70 27.05
N SER A 600 -11.82 29.31 25.79
CA SER A 600 -11.93 27.90 25.41
C SER A 600 -10.60 27.19 25.66
N LEU A 601 -10.63 26.23 26.57
CA LEU A 601 -9.47 25.43 26.95
C LEU A 601 -9.67 23.97 26.56
N TYR A 602 -8.57 23.25 26.34
CA TYR A 602 -8.55 21.82 26.08
C TYR A 602 -7.57 21.15 27.02
N ASN A 603 -7.91 19.93 27.48
CA ASN A 603 -6.94 19.06 28.13
C ASN A 603 -6.20 18.30 27.04
N SER A 604 -4.90 18.52 26.95
CA SER A 604 -4.11 18.03 25.83
C SER A 604 -2.88 17.29 26.32
N ASN A 605 -2.41 16.34 25.51
CA ASN A 605 -1.12 15.70 25.71
C ASN A 605 -0.31 15.81 24.42
N LEU A 606 0.93 16.23 24.55
CA LEU A 606 1.87 16.36 23.45
C LEU A 606 2.91 15.25 23.56
N ILE A 607 3.17 14.56 22.45
CA ILE A 607 4.39 13.74 22.29
C ILE A 607 5.35 14.56 21.44
N ILE A 608 6.47 14.92 22.05
CA ILE A 608 7.55 15.70 21.45
C ILE A 608 8.71 14.73 21.19
N GLY A 609 9.14 14.61 19.94
CA GLY A 609 10.25 13.76 19.54
C GLY A 609 11.60 14.29 20.02
N GLU A 610 12.63 13.45 19.90
CA GLU A 610 14.01 13.76 20.27
C GLU A 610 14.65 14.88 19.44
N ARG A 611 14.02 15.24 18.31
CA ARG A 611 14.43 16.39 17.46
C ARG A 611 13.63 17.65 17.78
N GLY A 612 12.75 17.59 18.78
CA GLY A 612 11.89 18.69 19.18
C GLY A 612 10.68 18.89 18.27
N ASP A 613 10.33 17.96 17.39
CA ASP A 613 9.08 17.97 16.62
C ASP A 613 7.90 17.51 17.48
N ILE A 614 6.73 18.15 17.34
CA ILE A 614 5.49 17.68 17.99
C ILE A 614 4.92 16.56 17.12
N LEU A 615 5.16 15.31 17.51
CA LEU A 615 4.74 14.10 16.78
C LEU A 615 3.24 13.83 16.97
N VAL A 616 2.73 14.07 18.18
CA VAL A 616 1.31 13.89 18.51
C VAL A 616 0.83 15.10 19.30
N HIS A 617 -0.30 15.67 18.87
CA HIS A 617 -1.04 16.70 19.59
C HIS A 617 -2.46 16.19 19.86
N HIS A 618 -2.63 15.47 20.98
CA HIS A 618 -3.90 14.88 21.38
C HIS A 618 -4.67 15.83 22.29
N ARG A 619 -5.94 16.08 21.96
CA ARG A 619 -6.89 16.78 22.83
C ARG A 619 -7.88 15.75 23.34
N LYS A 620 -8.05 15.66 24.65
CA LYS A 620 -8.96 14.73 25.32
C LYS A 620 -10.33 14.79 24.65
N LEU A 621 -10.75 13.67 24.06
CA LEU A 621 -11.97 13.56 23.27
C LEU A 621 -13.19 14.02 24.06
N MET A 622 -13.26 13.64 25.34
CA MET A 622 -14.33 14.06 26.23
C MET A 622 -13.82 14.32 27.66
N PRO A 623 -13.90 15.56 28.15
CA PRO A 623 -13.70 15.88 29.56
C PRO A 623 -14.66 15.09 30.45
N THR A 624 -14.12 14.49 31.51
CA THR A 624 -14.83 13.57 32.40
C THR A 624 -15.44 14.31 33.60
N PHE A 625 -16.73 14.10 33.83
CA PHE A 625 -17.44 14.63 35.01
C PHE A 625 -17.24 16.14 35.24
N PHE A 626 -16.60 16.57 36.34
CA PHE A 626 -16.38 17.99 36.67
C PHE A 626 -15.40 18.71 35.74
N GLU A 627 -14.57 17.97 35.00
CA GLU A 627 -13.65 18.54 34.02
C GLU A 627 -14.38 19.33 32.92
N LYS A 628 -15.65 18.99 32.66
CA LYS A 628 -16.51 19.68 31.69
C LYS A 628 -16.79 21.15 32.04
N LEU A 629 -16.50 21.55 33.27
CA LEU A 629 -16.59 22.95 33.70
C LEU A 629 -15.37 23.77 33.26
N ILE A 630 -14.28 23.10 32.85
CA ILE A 630 -13.00 23.72 32.53
C ILE A 630 -12.70 23.58 31.04
N TRP A 631 -12.79 22.35 30.52
CA TRP A 631 -12.33 22.02 29.17
C TRP A 631 -13.48 21.73 28.21
N ALA A 632 -13.26 22.08 26.94
CA ALA A 632 -14.10 21.69 25.84
C ALA A 632 -13.73 20.27 25.34
N PRO A 633 -14.66 19.56 24.68
CA PRO A 633 -14.36 18.30 24.00
C PRO A 633 -13.30 18.47 22.90
N GLY A 634 -12.35 17.55 22.84
CA GLY A 634 -11.33 17.47 21.79
C GLY A 634 -11.86 16.92 20.47
N ASP A 635 -10.92 16.53 19.61
CA ASP A 635 -11.20 15.94 18.29
C ASP A 635 -10.25 14.78 17.98
N GLY A 636 -10.48 14.07 16.87
CA GLY A 636 -9.72 12.87 16.53
C GLY A 636 -8.30 13.12 15.99
N PHE A 637 -7.85 14.38 15.87
CA PHE A 637 -6.58 14.71 15.21
C PHE A 637 -5.37 14.00 15.83
N GLY A 638 -5.34 13.91 17.15
CA GLY A 638 -4.24 13.32 17.91
C GLY A 638 -4.38 11.84 18.23
N LEU A 639 -5.41 11.14 17.70
CA LEU A 639 -5.53 9.68 17.79
C LEU A 639 -4.51 8.98 16.87
N ARG A 640 -3.22 9.21 17.13
CA ARG A 640 -2.07 8.78 16.34
C ARG A 640 -1.01 8.18 17.26
N VAL A 641 -0.28 7.19 16.74
CA VAL A 641 0.89 6.63 17.40
C VAL A 641 2.13 7.37 16.89
N ALA A 642 2.96 7.88 17.79
CA ALA A 642 4.23 8.52 17.45
C ALA A 642 5.26 7.45 17.08
N GLU A 643 5.84 7.56 15.89
CA GLU A 643 7.01 6.77 15.50
C GLU A 643 8.27 7.51 15.95
N THR A 644 9.00 6.93 16.90
CA THR A 644 10.21 7.52 17.47
C THR A 644 11.40 6.58 17.30
N ALA A 645 12.62 7.08 17.51
CA ALA A 645 13.81 6.24 17.58
C ALA A 645 13.75 5.18 18.70
N PHE A 646 12.83 5.32 19.66
CA PHE A 646 12.65 4.48 20.84
C PHE A 646 11.35 3.65 20.77
N GLY A 647 10.82 3.43 19.57
CA GLY A 647 9.63 2.61 19.34
C GLY A 647 8.35 3.41 19.06
N LYS A 648 7.26 2.66 18.90
CA LYS A 648 5.93 3.20 18.58
C LYS A 648 5.15 3.52 19.86
N ILE A 649 4.88 4.81 20.11
CA ILE A 649 4.33 5.30 21.36
C ILE A 649 2.93 5.90 21.13
N GLY A 650 1.91 5.29 21.74
CA GLY A 650 0.55 5.84 21.79
C GLY A 650 0.25 6.53 23.12
N ASN A 651 -0.78 7.36 23.15
CA ASN A 651 -1.20 8.06 24.36
C ASN A 651 -2.72 8.30 24.42
N LEU A 652 -3.30 8.11 25.61
CA LEU A 652 -4.67 8.52 25.94
C LEU A 652 -4.72 9.15 27.33
N ILE A 653 -5.67 10.07 27.52
CA ILE A 653 -5.76 10.87 28.74
C ILE A 653 -6.88 10.31 29.64
N CYS A 654 -6.50 9.84 30.83
CA CYS A 654 -7.41 9.45 31.91
C CYS A 654 -8.55 8.52 31.44
N GLY A 655 -9.81 8.92 31.60
CA GLY A 655 -10.99 8.11 31.28
C GLY A 655 -11.06 7.63 29.83
N GLU A 656 -10.35 8.26 28.89
CA GLU A 656 -10.26 7.81 27.49
C GLU A 656 -9.67 6.40 27.35
N ASN A 657 -8.83 5.99 28.30
CA ASN A 657 -8.29 4.63 28.40
C ASN A 657 -9.37 3.56 28.65
N ALA A 658 -10.64 3.95 28.80
CA ALA A 658 -11.79 3.04 28.81
C ALA A 658 -12.64 3.10 27.53
N ASN A 659 -12.34 4.00 26.59
CA ASN A 659 -13.08 4.14 25.34
C ASN A 659 -12.60 3.10 24.32
N PRO A 660 -13.41 2.07 23.98
CA PRO A 660 -12.95 0.97 23.14
C PRO A 660 -12.52 1.44 21.74
N LEU A 661 -13.18 2.44 21.16
CA LEU A 661 -12.87 2.93 19.81
C LEU A 661 -11.57 3.74 19.80
N ALA A 662 -11.35 4.58 20.81
CA ALA A 662 -10.11 5.33 20.94
C ALA A 662 -8.90 4.39 21.14
N ARG A 663 -9.06 3.39 22.02
CA ARG A 663 -8.05 2.35 22.25
C ARG A 663 -7.77 1.58 20.98
N TYR A 664 -8.81 0.99 20.35
CA TYR A 664 -8.67 0.24 19.11
C TYR A 664 -7.98 1.05 18.00
N THR A 665 -8.27 2.36 17.91
CA THR A 665 -7.61 3.25 16.95
C THR A 665 -6.09 3.30 17.14
N LEU A 666 -5.59 3.31 18.38
CA LEU A 666 -4.15 3.30 18.66
C LEU A 666 -3.55 1.90 18.52
N ILE A 667 -4.26 0.87 18.99
CA ILE A 667 -3.84 -0.53 18.85
C ILE A 667 -3.64 -0.89 17.36
N ALA A 668 -4.56 -0.46 16.49
CA ALA A 668 -4.51 -0.72 15.05
C ALA A 668 -3.33 -0.04 14.34
N GLN A 669 -2.69 0.94 14.99
CA GLN A 669 -1.48 1.60 14.50
C GLN A 669 -0.19 0.92 14.99
N GLY A 670 -0.31 -0.16 15.76
CA GLY A 670 0.81 -1.01 16.17
C GLY A 670 1.67 -0.41 17.28
N GLU A 671 1.08 0.30 18.23
CA GLU A 671 1.82 0.80 19.40
C GLU A 671 2.52 -0.33 20.17
N GLN A 672 3.70 -0.01 20.70
CA GLN A 672 4.54 -0.89 21.52
C GLN A 672 4.63 -0.39 22.96
N VAL A 673 4.45 0.91 23.16
CA VAL A 673 4.32 1.55 24.48
C VAL A 673 3.05 2.39 24.46
N HIS A 674 2.18 2.17 25.44
CA HIS A 674 0.97 2.95 25.64
C HIS A 674 1.10 3.82 26.88
N ILE A 675 1.01 5.14 26.70
CA ILE A 675 1.06 6.11 27.79
C ILE A 675 -0.36 6.46 28.22
N SER A 676 -0.68 6.20 29.48
CA SER A 676 -1.90 6.66 30.13
C SER A 676 -1.57 7.71 31.20
N THR A 677 -2.04 8.94 31.00
CA THR A 677 -1.79 10.05 31.92
C THR A 677 -2.99 10.30 32.81
N TRP A 678 -2.76 10.54 34.11
CA TRP A 678 -3.81 10.60 35.14
C TRP A 678 -3.64 11.82 36.07
N PRO A 679 -4.73 12.30 36.68
CA PRO A 679 -4.68 13.39 37.64
C PRO A 679 -4.19 12.90 39.00
N ALA A 680 -3.68 13.81 39.82
CA ALA A 680 -3.11 13.46 41.14
C ALA A 680 -4.14 12.84 42.11
N ILE A 681 -5.38 13.31 42.08
CA ILE A 681 -6.48 12.83 42.92
C ILE A 681 -7.79 12.91 42.15
N TRP A 682 -8.79 12.14 42.59
CA TRP A 682 -10.13 12.14 41.99
C TRP A 682 -11.24 12.13 43.05
N PRO A 683 -11.48 13.25 43.77
CA PRO A 683 -12.50 13.31 44.79
C PRO A 683 -13.90 13.26 44.15
N THR A 684 -14.71 12.29 44.57
CA THR A 684 -16.08 12.08 44.06
C THR A 684 -17.16 12.50 45.05
N ARG A 685 -16.78 12.68 46.32
CA ARG A 685 -17.68 12.93 47.44
C ARG A 685 -17.02 13.89 48.42
N LEU A 686 -17.81 14.82 48.94
CA LEU A 686 -17.42 15.69 50.04
C LEU A 686 -17.73 15.00 51.38
N PRO A 687 -16.96 15.30 52.43
CA PRO A 687 -17.28 14.89 53.80
C PRO A 687 -18.64 15.47 54.25
N GLY A 688 -19.56 14.61 54.68
CA GLY A 688 -20.71 14.96 55.52
C GLY A 688 -21.83 15.83 54.91
N LYS A 689 -22.66 15.29 54.00
CA LYS A 689 -24.07 15.68 53.80
C LYS A 689 -24.92 14.49 53.32
N THR A 690 -25.11 13.48 54.16
CA THR A 690 -26.27 12.59 54.02
C THR A 690 -27.40 13.20 54.83
N ARG A 691 -28.34 13.83 54.14
CA ARG A 691 -29.62 14.26 54.70
C ARG A 691 -30.36 13.00 55.16
N ALA A 692 -30.85 12.99 56.39
CA ALA A 692 -31.81 12.03 56.89
C ALA A 692 -33.02 11.96 55.94
N VAL A 693 -33.19 10.83 55.26
CA VAL A 693 -34.48 10.42 54.67
C VAL A 693 -34.56 8.90 54.81
N ASP A 694 -35.49 8.50 55.68
CA ASP A 694 -36.19 7.21 55.83
C ASP A 694 -35.39 5.96 56.21
N ASP A 695 -35.26 5.80 57.52
CA ASP A 695 -35.40 4.50 58.19
C ASP A 695 -36.74 3.85 57.79
N GLN A 696 -36.69 2.83 56.92
CA GLN A 696 -37.45 1.57 57.05
C GLN A 696 -37.15 0.63 55.86
N GLN A 697 -36.89 -0.64 56.20
CA GLN A 697 -36.72 -1.82 55.31
C GLN A 697 -35.35 -1.85 54.58
N GLU A 698 -34.50 -2.87 54.70
CA GLU A 698 -34.76 -4.30 54.83
C GLU A 698 -33.52 -5.02 55.40
N GLN A 699 -33.75 -5.92 56.36
CA GLN A 699 -32.78 -6.91 56.79
C GLN A 699 -32.59 -7.96 55.69
N SER A 700 -31.37 -8.14 55.20
CA SER A 700 -30.97 -9.39 54.55
C SER A 700 -29.49 -9.65 54.78
N THR A 701 -29.25 -10.73 55.50
CA THR A 701 -28.00 -11.29 55.99
C THR A 701 -27.10 -11.84 54.89
N LEU A 702 -25.81 -11.48 54.88
CA LEU A 702 -24.69 -12.37 54.57
C LEU A 702 -23.38 -11.76 55.13
N ARG A 703 -22.62 -12.56 55.87
CA ARG A 703 -21.43 -12.16 56.66
C ARG A 703 -20.17 -12.05 55.80
N GLY A 704 -19.42 -10.96 56.01
CA GLY A 704 -18.01 -10.81 55.61
C GLY A 704 -17.53 -9.37 55.87
N SER A 705 -16.69 -9.19 56.87
CA SER A 705 -16.34 -7.92 57.54
C SER A 705 -15.56 -6.89 56.70
N SER A 706 -16.01 -5.63 56.70
CA SER A 706 -15.33 -4.49 57.37
C SER A 706 -16.06 -3.19 57.03
N SER A 707 -16.15 -2.30 58.01
CA SER A 707 -16.79 -0.99 57.95
C SER A 707 -16.36 -0.16 56.72
N SER A 708 -17.27 0.54 56.07
CA SER A 708 -16.88 1.84 55.50
C SER A 708 -18.05 2.81 55.39
N ARG A 709 -17.85 4.00 55.96
CA ARG A 709 -18.40 5.25 55.43
C ARG A 709 -18.22 5.18 53.90
N GLN A 710 -19.30 5.43 53.17
CA GLN A 710 -19.41 5.20 51.74
C GLN A 710 -18.23 5.85 50.96
N ALA A 711 -17.19 5.05 50.67
CA ALA A 711 -15.83 5.51 50.33
C ALA A 711 -15.73 6.27 48.99
N ASN A 712 -14.71 7.11 48.85
CA ASN A 712 -14.36 7.76 47.57
C ASN A 712 -13.98 6.72 46.51
N TYR A 713 -14.04 7.11 45.24
CA TYR A 713 -13.63 6.28 44.11
C TYR A 713 -12.18 5.79 44.24
N ASP A 714 -11.98 4.47 44.16
CA ASP A 714 -10.64 3.86 44.17
C ASP A 714 -9.95 4.09 42.82
N ASN A 715 -9.25 5.21 42.73
CA ASN A 715 -8.55 5.61 41.51
C ASN A 715 -7.36 4.69 41.20
N ILE A 716 -6.71 4.08 42.19
CA ILE A 716 -5.59 3.17 41.94
C ILE A 716 -6.08 1.93 41.20
N ALA A 717 -7.10 1.26 41.75
CA ALA A 717 -7.65 0.06 41.13
C ALA A 717 -8.25 0.37 39.75
N ALA A 718 -8.98 1.49 39.63
CA ALA A 718 -9.60 1.89 38.38
C ALA A 718 -8.57 2.23 37.28
N ASN A 719 -7.56 3.03 37.60
CA ASN A 719 -6.55 3.46 36.63
C ASN A 719 -5.72 2.25 36.18
N ARG A 720 -5.30 1.39 37.14
CA ARG A 720 -4.57 0.16 36.83
C ARG A 720 -5.40 -0.77 35.94
N THR A 721 -6.68 -0.95 36.22
CA THR A 721 -7.55 -1.83 35.42
C THR A 721 -7.65 -1.35 33.97
N ARG A 722 -7.82 -0.04 33.75
CA ARG A 722 -7.92 0.54 32.40
C ARG A 722 -6.62 0.42 31.62
N ALA A 723 -5.49 0.79 32.26
CA ALA A 723 -4.18 0.68 31.63
C ALA A 723 -3.81 -0.78 31.35
N ALA A 724 -4.05 -1.70 32.30
CA ALA A 724 -3.78 -3.12 32.13
C ALA A 724 -4.63 -3.76 31.04
N ALA A 725 -5.90 -3.38 30.93
CA ALA A 725 -6.74 -3.80 29.82
C ALA A 725 -6.16 -3.34 28.47
N HIS A 726 -5.65 -2.10 28.39
CA HIS A 726 -5.01 -1.59 27.18
C HIS A 726 -3.75 -2.37 26.82
N SER A 727 -2.83 -2.52 27.77
CA SER A 727 -1.61 -3.32 27.59
C SER A 727 -1.93 -4.76 27.17
N PHE A 728 -2.92 -5.39 27.81
CA PHE A 728 -3.33 -6.75 27.50
C PHE A 728 -3.98 -6.89 26.12
N GLU A 729 -4.83 -5.96 25.69
CA GLU A 729 -5.48 -6.02 24.36
C GLU A 729 -4.48 -5.68 23.25
N SER A 730 -3.65 -4.66 23.46
CA SER A 730 -2.66 -4.20 22.48
C SER A 730 -1.40 -5.05 22.42
N LYS A 731 -1.14 -5.84 23.48
CA LYS A 731 0.13 -6.52 23.72
C LYS A 731 1.31 -5.55 23.67
N CYS A 732 1.18 -4.47 24.44
CA CYS A 732 2.15 -3.39 24.52
C CYS A 732 2.50 -3.08 25.99
N PHE A 733 3.67 -2.50 26.24
CA PHE A 733 3.99 -1.99 27.58
C PHE A 733 3.07 -0.83 27.94
N GLY A 734 2.70 -0.73 29.21
CA GLY A 734 1.88 0.36 29.74
C GLY A 734 2.68 1.30 30.63
N VAL A 735 2.57 2.60 30.39
CA VAL A 735 3.10 3.65 31.27
C VAL A 735 1.92 4.36 31.92
N LEU A 736 1.67 4.08 33.19
CA LEU A 736 0.62 4.73 33.95
C LEU A 736 1.26 5.86 34.75
N CYS A 737 1.09 7.11 34.31
CA CYS A 737 1.72 8.28 34.92
C CYS A 737 0.66 9.17 35.57
N SER A 738 0.64 9.20 36.90
CA SER A 738 -0.26 10.03 37.70
C SER A 738 0.45 11.24 38.26
N GLY A 739 -0.25 12.37 38.37
CA GLY A 739 0.26 13.54 39.07
C GLY A 739 0.46 13.30 40.56
N TYR A 740 1.18 14.19 41.21
CA TYR A 740 1.29 14.27 42.68
C TYR A 740 0.64 15.57 43.16
N LEU A 741 -0.07 15.53 44.28
CA LEU A 741 -0.63 16.74 44.90
C LEU A 741 0.17 17.09 46.16
N ASN A 742 0.93 18.18 46.10
CA ASN A 742 1.74 18.66 47.22
C ASN A 742 0.96 19.60 48.17
N SER A 743 1.57 19.96 49.30
CA SER A 743 1.00 20.87 50.29
C SER A 743 0.63 22.25 49.73
N ASP A 744 1.48 22.83 48.86
CA ASP A 744 1.26 24.18 48.32
C ASP A 744 0.00 24.25 47.44
N ALA A 745 -0.23 23.19 46.66
CA ALA A 745 -1.46 23.04 45.88
C ALA A 745 -2.68 22.89 46.80
N VAL A 746 -2.58 22.08 47.87
CA VAL A 746 -3.63 21.93 48.88
C VAL A 746 -3.95 23.28 49.54
N ASP A 747 -2.95 24.04 49.97
CA ASP A 747 -3.12 25.34 50.63
C ASP A 747 -3.80 26.35 49.69
N THR A 748 -3.44 26.35 48.41
CA THR A 748 -4.12 27.18 47.38
C THR A 748 -5.58 26.75 47.21
N LEU A 749 -5.85 25.45 47.21
CA LEU A 749 -7.20 24.87 47.12
C LEU A 749 -8.02 25.02 48.40
N VAL A 750 -7.44 25.41 49.53
CA VAL A 750 -8.14 25.63 50.80
C VAL A 750 -8.36 27.13 51.08
N SER A 751 -7.36 27.96 50.79
CA SER A 751 -7.32 29.40 51.14
C SER A 751 -8.40 30.30 50.51
N GLY A 752 -9.15 29.80 49.52
CA GLY A 752 -10.27 30.52 48.88
C GLY A 752 -11.64 29.84 49.03
N ALA A 753 -11.75 28.78 49.84
CA ALA A 753 -13.00 28.03 49.99
C ALA A 753 -13.93 28.71 50.99
N LEU A 754 -15.26 28.68 50.74
CA LEU A 754 -16.24 29.11 51.75
C LEU A 754 -16.21 28.22 53.00
N ASN A 755 -15.87 26.93 52.83
CA ASN A 755 -15.71 25.95 53.90
C ASN A 755 -14.32 25.28 53.81
N PRO A 756 -13.25 25.95 54.28
CA PRO A 756 -11.87 25.45 54.17
C PRO A 756 -11.68 24.06 54.77
N ASP A 757 -12.29 23.79 55.93
CA ASP A 757 -12.17 22.49 56.63
C ASP A 757 -12.74 21.33 55.80
N VAL A 758 -13.90 21.55 55.15
CA VAL A 758 -14.55 20.53 54.31
C VAL A 758 -13.71 20.22 53.09
N VAL A 759 -13.11 21.24 52.47
CA VAL A 759 -12.24 21.05 51.30
C VAL A 759 -10.93 20.35 51.70
N SER A 760 -10.32 20.76 52.82
CA SER A 760 -9.13 20.10 53.35
C SER A 760 -9.40 18.62 53.68
N GLU A 761 -10.50 18.32 54.36
CA GLU A 761 -10.88 16.95 54.69
C GLU A 761 -11.20 16.14 53.41
N ALA A 762 -11.86 16.73 52.41
CA ALA A 762 -12.12 16.08 51.13
C ALA A 762 -10.83 15.69 50.39
N LEU A 763 -9.83 16.58 50.40
CA LEU A 763 -8.51 16.35 49.81
C LEU A 763 -7.74 15.26 50.56
N GLN A 764 -7.80 15.24 51.89
CA GLN A 764 -7.16 14.20 52.71
C GLN A 764 -7.83 12.82 52.57
N GLN A 765 -9.15 12.79 52.36
CA GLN A 765 -9.90 11.56 52.12
C GLN A 765 -9.79 11.06 50.68
N ALA A 766 -9.33 11.88 49.74
CA ALA A 766 -9.11 11.49 48.36
C ALA A 766 -7.81 10.69 48.25
N GLN A 767 -7.88 9.53 47.60
CA GLN A 767 -6.71 8.69 47.37
C GLN A 767 -5.79 9.34 46.31
N GLN A 768 -4.50 9.51 46.64
CA GLN A 768 -3.48 9.91 45.67
C GLN A 768 -3.33 8.83 44.61
N GLY A 769 -3.32 9.24 43.34
CA GLY A 769 -3.07 8.36 42.22
C GLY A 769 -1.64 7.83 42.26
N ALA A 770 -1.41 6.68 41.64
CA ALA A 770 -0.12 6.03 41.61
C ALA A 770 0.47 6.05 40.19
N THR A 771 1.79 6.14 40.09
CA THR A 771 2.56 5.97 38.85
C THR A 771 3.21 4.60 38.85
N MET A 772 3.02 3.83 37.78
CA MET A 772 3.52 2.45 37.66
C MET A 772 3.70 2.02 36.19
N PHE A 773 4.41 0.91 35.98
CA PHE A 773 4.60 0.31 34.66
C PHE A 773 3.88 -1.03 34.56
N LEU A 774 3.47 -1.38 33.34
CA LEU A 774 2.79 -2.64 33.02
C LEU A 774 3.49 -3.34 31.87
N ASP A 775 3.56 -4.65 31.93
CA ASP A 775 4.07 -5.49 30.84
C ASP A 775 2.98 -5.75 29.77
N PRO A 776 3.31 -6.36 28.61
CA PRO A 776 2.34 -6.69 27.56
C PRO A 776 1.23 -7.67 27.97
N THR A 777 1.33 -8.31 29.13
CA THR A 777 0.26 -9.15 29.70
C THR A 777 -0.71 -8.35 30.56
N GLY A 778 -0.40 -7.07 30.84
CA GLY A 778 -1.12 -6.21 31.77
C GLY A 778 -0.72 -6.43 33.23
N ALA A 779 0.30 -7.25 33.50
CA ALA A 779 0.84 -7.44 34.83
C ALA A 779 1.74 -6.25 35.21
N LEU A 780 2.01 -6.10 36.51
CA LEU A 780 2.86 -5.03 37.02
C LEU A 780 4.32 -5.30 36.60
N LEU A 781 4.93 -4.34 35.92
CA LEU A 781 6.36 -4.36 35.62
C LEU A 781 7.09 -3.62 36.74
N GLN A 782 8.03 -4.29 37.40
CA GLN A 782 8.82 -3.69 38.46
C GLN A 782 9.71 -2.58 37.90
N GLY A 783 9.57 -1.37 38.46
CA GLY A 783 10.43 -0.24 38.16
C GLY A 783 11.51 -0.02 39.23
N PHE A 784 12.17 1.12 39.15
CA PHE A 784 13.13 1.57 40.15
C PHE A 784 13.19 3.10 40.23
N THR A 785 13.64 3.62 41.38
CA THR A 785 14.00 5.03 41.58
C THR A 785 15.51 5.16 41.63
N VAL A 786 16.05 6.35 41.32
CA VAL A 786 17.48 6.63 41.43
C VAL A 786 17.70 7.61 42.57
N ASP A 787 18.49 7.22 43.57
CA ASP A 787 18.89 8.11 44.66
C ASP A 787 19.78 9.24 44.10
N PRO A 788 19.40 10.52 44.25
CA PRO A 788 20.14 11.64 43.69
C PRO A 788 21.56 11.78 44.25
N ASN A 789 21.81 11.36 45.50
CA ASN A 789 23.10 11.50 46.16
C ASN A 789 24.03 10.32 45.86
N THR A 790 23.50 9.11 45.83
CA THR A 790 24.31 7.88 45.68
C THR A 790 24.30 7.30 44.26
N GLN A 791 23.41 7.78 43.38
CA GLN A 791 23.17 7.25 42.03
C GLN A 791 22.81 5.76 42.00
N LYS A 792 22.34 5.23 43.12
CA LYS A 792 21.94 3.82 43.25
C LYS A 792 20.50 3.65 42.80
N GLU A 793 20.26 2.60 42.00
CA GLU A 793 18.92 2.16 41.61
C GLU A 793 18.26 1.38 42.76
N GLU A 794 17.06 1.78 43.17
CA GLU A 794 16.25 1.12 44.20
C GLU A 794 14.96 0.59 43.59
N ALA A 795 14.75 -0.73 43.64
CA ALA A 795 13.54 -1.36 43.09
C ALA A 795 12.27 -0.81 43.76
N ARG A 796 11.31 -0.40 42.92
CA ARG A 796 10.02 0.17 43.34
C ARG A 796 8.94 -0.26 42.36
N ASP A 797 7.85 -0.79 42.90
CA ASP A 797 6.71 -1.23 42.09
C ASP A 797 5.88 -0.05 41.57
N TYR A 798 5.78 1.04 42.34
CA TYR A 798 5.06 2.26 41.99
C TYR A 798 5.49 3.45 42.87
N LEU A 799 5.15 4.67 42.44
CA LEU A 799 5.20 5.90 43.25
C LEU A 799 3.77 6.39 43.53
N GLN A 800 3.52 6.92 44.73
CA GLN A 800 2.18 7.41 45.10
C GLN A 800 2.19 8.55 46.13
N THR A 801 2.88 8.38 47.26
CA THR A 801 2.82 9.33 48.38
C THR A 801 3.97 10.33 48.40
N GLU A 802 4.95 10.15 47.52
CA GLU A 802 6.17 10.96 47.43
C GLU A 802 6.43 11.35 45.99
N GLU A 803 6.93 12.56 45.78
CA GLU A 803 7.31 13.04 44.45
C GLU A 803 8.61 12.39 43.97
N GLY A 804 8.66 11.99 42.70
CA GLY A 804 9.85 11.37 42.12
C GLY A 804 9.71 10.96 40.65
N ILE A 805 10.75 10.32 40.14
CA ILE A 805 10.77 9.72 38.79
C ILE A 805 10.92 8.21 38.95
N LEU A 806 9.94 7.46 38.43
CA LEU A 806 9.99 6.01 38.35
C LEU A 806 10.55 5.61 36.98
N TYR A 807 11.52 4.70 36.96
CA TYR A 807 12.16 4.20 35.74
C TYR A 807 11.84 2.72 35.53
N ALA A 808 11.78 2.30 34.27
CA ALA A 808 11.76 0.89 33.90
C ALA A 808 12.45 0.69 32.55
N ASP A 809 13.12 -0.45 32.41
CA ASP A 809 13.68 -0.91 31.14
C ASP A 809 12.68 -1.87 30.48
N MET A 810 12.40 -1.66 29.19
CA MET A 810 11.38 -2.39 28.42
C MET A 810 12.00 -2.97 27.15
N ASP A 811 12.01 -4.29 26.98
CA ASP A 811 12.38 -4.92 25.71
C ASP A 811 11.16 -4.96 24.78
N LEU A 812 11.14 -4.10 23.77
CA LEU A 812 10.02 -3.97 22.85
C LEU A 812 9.71 -5.26 22.05
N HIS A 813 10.62 -6.24 22.03
CA HIS A 813 10.34 -7.55 21.44
C HIS A 813 9.36 -8.39 22.25
N ASP A 814 9.19 -8.13 23.55
CA ASP A 814 8.24 -8.86 24.41
C ASP A 814 6.78 -8.61 23.99
N CYS A 815 6.53 -7.57 23.17
CA CYS A 815 5.24 -7.33 22.55
C CYS A 815 4.86 -8.39 21.48
N ILE A 816 5.84 -9.12 20.93
CA ILE A 816 5.65 -10.02 19.78
C ILE A 816 4.89 -11.28 20.19
N GLU A 817 5.35 -11.96 21.24
CA GLU A 817 4.81 -13.25 21.67
C GLU A 817 3.30 -13.13 22.00
N GLY A 818 2.92 -12.08 22.73
CA GLY A 818 1.53 -11.81 23.06
C GLY A 818 0.62 -11.65 21.83
N LYS A 819 1.12 -11.00 20.77
CA LYS A 819 0.36 -10.80 19.51
C LYS A 819 0.18 -12.11 18.74
N GLN A 820 1.14 -13.04 18.81
CA GLN A 820 0.99 -14.36 18.19
C GLN A 820 -0.18 -15.16 18.81
N TYR A 821 -0.42 -14.99 20.10
CA TYR A 821 -1.53 -15.66 20.80
C TYR A 821 -2.87 -14.97 20.58
N HIS A 822 -2.89 -13.64 20.61
CA HIS A 822 -4.12 -12.86 20.56
C HIS A 822 -3.85 -11.44 20.04
N ASP A 823 -3.99 -11.26 18.73
CA ASP A 823 -3.88 -9.96 18.05
C ASP A 823 -5.26 -9.45 17.62
N VAL A 824 -5.82 -8.55 18.42
CA VAL A 824 -7.17 -7.96 18.25
C VAL A 824 -7.30 -7.06 17.02
N VAL A 825 -6.18 -6.67 16.40
CA VAL A 825 -6.14 -5.88 15.16
C VAL A 825 -5.53 -6.65 13.99
N GLY A 826 -5.19 -7.92 14.19
CA GLY A 826 -4.65 -8.79 13.16
C GLY A 826 -5.48 -10.06 13.05
N GLY A 827 -4.89 -11.20 13.40
CA GLY A 827 -5.48 -12.53 13.19
C GLY A 827 -6.79 -12.79 13.92
N TYR A 828 -7.12 -12.03 14.98
CA TYR A 828 -8.40 -12.15 15.68
C TYR A 828 -9.51 -11.27 15.08
N GLN A 829 -9.16 -10.27 14.26
CA GLN A 829 -10.13 -9.34 13.66
C GLN A 829 -10.72 -9.86 12.34
N ARG A 830 -11.98 -9.51 12.08
CA ARG A 830 -12.71 -9.80 10.84
C ARG A 830 -12.99 -8.54 10.04
N PHE A 831 -12.02 -8.10 9.25
CA PHE A 831 -12.10 -6.87 8.42
C PHE A 831 -13.16 -6.90 7.31
N ASP A 832 -13.68 -8.08 6.98
CA ASP A 832 -14.83 -8.24 6.09
C ASP A 832 -16.18 -8.01 6.79
N VAL A 833 -16.19 -8.02 8.14
CA VAL A 833 -17.40 -7.85 8.97
C VAL A 833 -17.39 -6.50 9.68
N PHE A 834 -16.25 -6.11 10.24
CA PHE A 834 -16.09 -4.89 11.04
C PHE A 834 -15.02 -3.99 10.40
N ASP A 835 -15.39 -2.73 10.17
CA ASP A 835 -14.50 -1.68 9.73
C ASP A 835 -14.70 -0.44 10.63
N LEU A 836 -13.61 0.30 10.90
CA LEU A 836 -13.61 1.51 11.71
C LEU A 836 -12.96 2.65 10.94
N THR A 837 -13.74 3.66 10.61
CA THR A 837 -13.24 4.94 10.07
C THR A 837 -13.18 5.99 11.17
N VAL A 838 -12.05 6.69 11.28
CA VAL A 838 -11.82 7.75 12.28
C VAL A 838 -11.61 9.10 11.60
N ASP A 839 -12.42 10.10 11.94
CA ASP A 839 -12.23 11.47 11.48
C ASP A 839 -11.14 12.18 12.31
N ARG A 840 -9.99 12.41 11.68
CA ARG A 840 -8.85 13.10 12.27
C ARG A 840 -8.79 14.60 11.93
N SER A 841 -9.87 15.18 11.41
CA SER A 841 -9.90 16.60 11.10
C SER A 841 -9.89 17.45 12.37
N ARG A 842 -8.92 18.36 12.47
CA ARG A 842 -8.90 19.37 13.53
C ARG A 842 -10.06 20.33 13.31
N ARG A 843 -10.86 20.57 14.35
CA ARG A 843 -12.05 21.42 14.23
C ARG A 843 -11.68 22.89 14.44
N ASN A 844 -11.71 23.66 13.35
CA ASN A 844 -11.59 25.12 13.38
C ASN A 844 -12.99 25.75 13.47
N PRO A 845 -13.17 26.87 14.20
CA PRO A 845 -14.47 27.54 14.32
C PRO A 845 -15.08 28.00 12.98
N VAL A 846 -14.24 28.24 11.98
CA VAL A 846 -14.64 28.70 10.63
C VAL A 846 -13.62 28.22 9.60
N ARG A 847 -14.07 27.99 8.36
CA ARG A 847 -13.21 27.80 7.17
C ARG A 847 -13.55 28.91 6.17
N PHE A 848 -12.56 29.72 5.78
CA PHE A 848 -12.75 30.79 4.80
C PHE A 848 -12.44 30.27 3.39
N THR A 849 -13.24 30.66 2.39
CA THR A 849 -13.14 30.16 1.00
C THR A 849 -12.31 31.05 0.07
N LYS A 850 -11.78 32.16 0.57
CA LYS A 850 -10.79 33.01 -0.08
C LYS A 850 -9.60 33.17 0.87
N GLU A 851 -8.40 32.87 0.39
CA GLU A 851 -7.18 33.30 1.07
C GLU A 851 -7.07 34.82 0.95
N ASP A 852 -7.29 35.53 2.05
CA ASP A 852 -6.52 36.74 2.23
C ASP A 852 -5.06 36.28 2.40
N THR A 853 -4.25 36.63 1.41
CA THR A 853 -2.80 36.52 1.46
C THR A 853 -2.33 37.48 2.54
N GLN A 854 -2.36 37.05 3.80
CA GLN A 854 -1.64 37.71 4.87
C GLN A 854 -0.81 36.69 5.62
N GLN A 855 0.49 36.92 5.49
CA GLN A 855 1.60 36.39 6.27
C GLN A 855 1.21 36.15 7.72
N ASP A 856 1.53 34.98 8.25
CA ASP A 856 1.97 34.85 9.63
C ASP A 856 3.28 34.05 9.62
N ASN A 857 4.34 34.76 10.01
CA ASN A 857 5.65 34.21 10.40
C ASN A 857 5.54 33.44 11.72
#